data_AF-A0A1C6CNN5-F1
#
_entry.id   AF-A0A1C6CNN5-F1
#
_cell.length_a   1.000
_cell.length_b   1.000
_cell.length_c   1.000
_cell.angle_alpha   90.00
_cell.angle_beta   90.00
_cell.angle_gamma   90.00
#
_symmetry.space_group_name_H-M   'P 1'
#
loop_
_entity.id
_entity.type
_entity.pdbx_description
1 polymer ?
#
loop_
_entity_poly.entity_id
_entity_poly.type
_entity_poly.pdbx_seq_one_letter_code
_entity_poly.pdbx_strand_id
1 'polypeptide(L)'
;METKKWRTIRIGTRKSRLALVQTKMVAEAIQAVCPEVVCELVPLMTKGDKILKTSLVAFGGKGAFVEEFEQGLLNGEIDLAVHSAKDMPMDLSDGLCIGAVLKREDPRDVFVTVKGRTSERMPRIIGTGSPRRQVQIMERGDVECRLLRGNVDTRLEKLYAGEYDGIILAAAGLSRLGLLDDPRFSFEFLEPETFIPAGGQGIIAVEAKKGSEVLKILEKLNDREAERALFAERKVLRLLGAGCTAAVGVYAKEENGSFRMDLMRETKNGVTRTQVSGAAEDSMRLAELLVRQGTDGDVPAGKAFLVGAGPGNGGLITVKGQQILKAAEVLVYDRLGSEELLSLVPESCERIYVGKEAGHHIKKQSEINRILVEKALEGKRVVRLKGGDPFVFGRGGEEIQALTEAGISYEVVPGVTSAIGALEAAGIPVTHRNIARDFHVFTGHISHEDGEGLHGDYSLYAKLPGTLIFLMGLSNLEEIVKRLMDGGKDGETPAAVVTDGTLSRMRVVRASLKDLPEAVRKSGLTPPGIIAVGEVCAFHFTSMVPGALTGITVGVTGTEAVGGRIMDRLAVEGAKTIRAGESVVVREPMDRLDQAFTDLAQYSWVIFTSRNAVKIFFERMHEKHVDLRKLGSLKFAAVGRGTGEYLANIGITPDFIPKEYTTKALADGLAAHLKEAGEISGISESGKLLIPRAKQGSKILTDRLEEQGYLFDDIPIYDVRAEQTDLSRLKHADYITFESGSGVRGFFAGREKDAAALFGTARPVCIGKVTAAVLAEYGVTNALTASDYTADGILEVLLADRNEIAR
;
A
#
# COMPACT_ATOMS: atom_id res chain seq x y z
N MET A 1 -6.41 -19.27 30.31
CA MET A 1 -6.65 -17.85 29.99
C MET A 1 -7.79 -17.38 30.86
N GLU A 2 -7.48 -16.64 31.93
CA GLU A 2 -8.49 -16.02 32.80
C GLU A 2 -9.20 -14.90 32.04
N THR A 3 -10.52 -15.03 31.88
CA THR A 3 -11.40 -13.97 31.34
C THR A 3 -11.35 -12.77 32.27
N LYS A 4 -10.91 -11.61 31.76
CA LYS A 4 -10.98 -10.34 32.49
C LYS A 4 -12.46 -10.04 32.76
N LYS A 5 -12.93 -10.21 34.00
CA LYS A 5 -14.26 -9.76 34.43
C LYS A 5 -14.27 -8.24 34.33
N TRP A 6 -14.81 -7.67 33.26
CA TRP A 6 -14.98 -6.22 33.13
C TRP A 6 -15.96 -5.75 34.20
N ARG A 7 -15.44 -5.18 35.29
CA ARG A 7 -16.26 -4.44 36.26
C ARG A 7 -16.58 -3.02 35.77
N THR A 8 -15.77 -2.46 34.88
CA THR A 8 -15.91 -1.08 34.40
C THR A 8 -15.59 -0.96 32.90
N ILE A 9 -16.42 -0.23 32.13
CA ILE A 9 -16.21 0.17 30.73
C ILE A 9 -16.17 1.70 30.65
N ARG A 10 -15.11 2.26 30.06
CA ARG A 10 -14.95 3.70 29.85
C ARG A 10 -15.49 4.10 28.48
N ILE A 11 -16.48 4.97 28.45
CA ILE A 11 -17.16 5.42 27.24
C ILE A 11 -16.81 6.89 26.97
N GLY A 12 -16.04 7.12 25.91
CA GLY A 12 -15.73 8.44 25.40
C GLY A 12 -16.98 9.18 24.91
N THR A 13 -17.17 10.42 25.37
CA THR A 13 -18.24 11.31 24.92
C THR A 13 -17.78 12.74 24.72
N ARG A 14 -18.43 13.47 23.82
CA ARG A 14 -18.31 14.94 23.75
C ARG A 14 -19.08 15.58 24.91
N LYS A 15 -18.75 16.85 25.21
CA LYS A 15 -19.40 17.63 26.27
C LYS A 15 -20.78 18.20 25.91
N SER A 16 -21.20 18.10 24.65
CA SER A 16 -22.51 18.62 24.24
C SER A 16 -23.65 17.82 24.90
N ARG A 17 -24.75 18.50 25.26
CA ARG A 17 -25.93 17.87 25.88
C ARG A 17 -26.44 16.67 25.09
N LEU A 18 -26.53 16.78 23.77
CA LEU A 18 -26.97 15.68 22.90
C LEU A 18 -25.99 14.50 22.92
N ALA A 19 -24.68 14.74 22.86
CA ALA A 19 -23.69 13.66 22.94
C ALA A 19 -23.76 12.93 24.28
N LEU A 20 -23.88 13.67 25.39
CA LEU A 20 -24.04 13.08 26.72
C LEU A 20 -25.30 12.22 26.83
N VAL A 21 -26.43 12.65 26.26
CA VAL A 21 -27.65 11.84 26.21
C VAL A 21 -27.43 10.56 25.40
N GLN A 22 -26.82 10.66 24.21
CA GLN A 22 -26.53 9.48 23.38
C GLN A 22 -25.61 8.49 24.09
N THR A 23 -24.59 8.97 24.78
CA THR A 23 -23.70 8.13 25.57
C THR A 23 -24.41 7.48 26.75
N LYS A 24 -25.32 8.18 27.42
CA LYS A 24 -26.16 7.58 28.48
C LYS A 24 -27.07 6.48 27.92
N MET A 25 -27.68 6.69 26.76
CA MET A 25 -28.49 5.63 26.11
C MET A 25 -27.67 4.38 25.82
N VAL A 26 -26.42 4.52 25.37
CA VAL A 26 -25.51 3.37 25.17
C VAL A 26 -25.14 2.72 26.51
N ALA A 27 -24.83 3.51 27.54
CA ALA A 27 -24.52 3.00 28.88
C ALA A 27 -25.71 2.22 29.48
N GLU A 28 -26.93 2.73 29.36
CA GLU A 28 -28.17 2.09 29.79
C GLU A 28 -28.41 0.78 29.01
N ALA A 29 -28.18 0.78 27.70
CA ALA A 29 -28.29 -0.43 26.87
C ALA A 29 -27.25 -1.49 27.27
N ILE A 30 -26.02 -1.09 27.62
CA ILE A 30 -24.98 -2.01 28.13
C ILE A 30 -25.43 -2.60 29.46
N GLN A 31 -25.91 -1.77 30.39
CA GLN A 31 -26.37 -2.21 31.70
C GLN A 31 -27.59 -3.14 31.62
N ALA A 32 -28.47 -2.94 30.64
CA ALA A 32 -29.62 -3.81 30.43
C ALA A 32 -29.23 -5.23 30.01
N VAL A 33 -28.17 -5.40 29.21
CA VAL A 33 -27.71 -6.73 28.75
C VAL A 33 -26.64 -7.36 29.64
N CYS A 34 -25.91 -6.54 30.39
CA CYS A 34 -24.82 -6.93 31.30
C CYS A 34 -24.87 -6.08 32.59
N PRO A 35 -25.78 -6.41 33.54
CA PRO A 35 -26.00 -5.62 34.76
C PRO A 35 -24.77 -5.51 35.68
N GLU A 36 -23.82 -6.43 35.56
CA GLU A 36 -22.58 -6.47 36.33
C GLU A 36 -21.53 -5.45 35.87
N VAL A 37 -21.75 -4.79 34.73
CA VAL A 37 -20.83 -3.85 34.12
C VAL A 37 -21.17 -2.42 34.53
N VAL A 38 -20.18 -1.71 35.10
CA VAL A 38 -20.29 -0.27 35.39
C VAL A 38 -19.80 0.53 34.18
N CYS A 39 -20.62 1.44 33.67
CA CYS A 39 -20.21 2.35 32.59
C CYS A 39 -19.70 3.68 33.17
N GLU A 40 -18.46 4.04 32.88
CA GLU A 40 -17.84 5.32 33.22
C GLU A 40 -17.82 6.22 31.99
N LEU A 41 -18.39 7.43 32.07
CA LEU A 41 -18.39 8.38 30.96
C LEU A 41 -17.14 9.24 31.05
N VAL A 42 -16.35 9.27 29.96
CA VAL A 42 -15.10 10.03 29.86
C VAL A 42 -15.30 11.20 28.89
N PRO A 43 -15.49 12.45 29.38
CA PRO A 43 -15.71 13.59 28.50
C PRO A 43 -14.39 14.04 27.84
N LEU A 44 -14.34 14.00 26.50
CA LEU A 44 -13.21 14.46 25.71
C LEU A 44 -13.54 15.78 24.99
N MET A 45 -12.51 16.60 24.73
CA MET A 45 -12.64 17.84 23.94
C MET A 45 -12.02 17.66 22.56
N THR A 46 -12.81 17.85 21.51
CA THR A 46 -12.35 17.72 20.13
C THR A 46 -11.86 19.05 19.53
N LYS A 47 -11.03 19.01 18.48
CA LYS A 47 -10.64 20.21 17.70
C LYS A 47 -11.85 21.02 17.22
N GLY A 48 -12.93 20.36 16.78
CA GLY A 48 -14.17 21.01 16.33
C GLY A 48 -14.94 21.75 17.43
N ASP A 49 -14.72 21.41 18.71
CA ASP A 49 -15.28 22.16 19.84
C ASP A 49 -14.48 23.44 20.17
N LYS A 50 -13.21 23.53 19.72
CA LYS A 50 -12.31 24.67 19.98
C LYS A 50 -12.41 25.78 18.92
N ILE A 51 -12.84 25.47 17.69
CA ILE A 51 -12.83 26.42 16.57
C ILE A 51 -14.26 26.68 16.07
N LEU A 52 -14.91 27.71 16.62
CA LEU A 52 -16.31 28.06 16.32
C LEU A 52 -16.48 29.02 15.11
N LYS A 53 -15.38 29.65 14.63
CA LYS A 53 -15.42 30.79 13.68
C LYS A 53 -15.15 30.45 12.20
N THR A 54 -14.81 29.21 11.84
CA THR A 54 -14.39 28.85 10.46
C THR A 54 -15.31 27.77 9.86
N SER A 55 -15.59 27.85 8.54
CA SER A 55 -16.41 26.85 7.82
C SER A 55 -15.89 25.42 8.01
N LEU A 56 -16.78 24.42 8.11
CA LEU A 56 -16.42 22.99 8.20
C LEU A 56 -15.73 22.54 6.90
N VAL A 57 -16.07 23.22 5.80
CA VAL A 57 -15.46 23.08 4.48
C VAL A 57 -13.98 23.47 4.48
N ALA A 58 -13.53 24.32 5.41
CA ALA A 58 -12.13 24.72 5.51
C ALA A 58 -11.26 23.70 6.28
N PHE A 59 -11.87 22.71 6.94
CA PHE A 59 -11.16 21.60 7.57
C PHE A 59 -11.05 20.46 6.56
N GLY A 60 -10.08 20.54 5.65
CA GLY A 60 -9.70 19.40 4.82
C GLY A 60 -9.07 18.31 5.69
N GLY A 61 -9.72 17.14 5.79
CA GLY A 61 -9.20 15.97 6.52
C GLY A 61 -10.26 15.20 7.33
N LYS A 62 -9.92 13.98 7.77
CA LYS A 62 -10.75 13.06 8.61
C LYS A 62 -11.47 13.86 9.70
N GLY A 63 -12.79 13.65 9.83
CA GLY A 63 -13.75 14.54 10.49
C GLY A 63 -13.27 15.21 11.80
N ALA A 64 -13.51 16.52 11.91
CA ALA A 64 -13.06 17.41 13.00
C ALA A 64 -13.47 17.04 14.45
N PHE A 65 -14.17 15.92 14.65
CA PHE A 65 -14.79 15.52 15.92
C PHE A 65 -14.41 14.09 16.38
N VAL A 66 -13.47 13.41 15.70
CA VAL A 66 -13.30 11.95 15.84
C VAL A 66 -11.87 11.53 16.18
N GLU A 67 -10.87 12.30 15.76
CA GLU A 67 -9.43 11.97 15.92
C GLU A 67 -9.04 11.71 17.39
N GLU A 68 -9.53 12.53 18.34
CA GLU A 68 -9.23 12.35 19.76
C GLU A 68 -9.87 11.09 20.36
N PHE A 69 -11.03 10.67 19.84
CA PHE A 69 -11.69 9.44 20.27
C PHE A 69 -10.96 8.20 19.74
N GLU A 70 -10.56 8.22 18.46
CA GLU A 70 -9.81 7.12 17.85
C GLU A 70 -8.47 6.90 18.56
N GLN A 71 -7.73 7.97 18.86
CA GLN A 71 -6.48 7.87 19.61
C GLN A 71 -6.71 7.32 21.02
N GLY A 72 -7.75 7.78 21.72
CA GLY A 72 -8.13 7.29 23.04
C GLY A 72 -8.47 5.79 23.04
N LEU A 73 -9.16 5.30 22.00
CA LEU A 73 -9.45 3.88 21.80
C LEU A 73 -8.19 3.06 21.53
N LEU A 74 -7.29 3.55 20.67
CA LEU A 74 -6.06 2.86 20.31
C LEU A 74 -5.09 2.75 21.50
N ASN A 75 -4.95 3.85 22.25
CA ASN A 75 -4.13 3.96 23.46
C ASN A 75 -4.74 3.22 24.67
N GLY A 76 -6.02 2.84 24.61
CA GLY A 76 -6.73 2.20 25.72
C GLY A 76 -7.09 3.17 26.86
N GLU A 77 -7.21 4.47 26.57
CA GLU A 77 -7.68 5.50 27.50
C GLU A 77 -9.21 5.44 27.67
N ILE A 78 -9.91 5.10 26.59
CA ILE A 78 -11.34 4.75 26.57
C ILE A 78 -11.52 3.38 25.93
N ASP A 79 -12.60 2.68 26.27
CA ASP A 79 -12.92 1.35 25.76
C ASP A 79 -13.91 1.43 24.59
N LEU A 80 -14.80 2.43 24.61
CA LEU A 80 -15.84 2.70 23.61
C LEU A 80 -15.91 4.19 23.28
N ALA A 81 -16.30 4.55 22.06
CA ALA A 81 -16.69 5.91 21.70
C ALA A 81 -18.09 5.93 21.06
N VAL A 82 -18.90 6.93 21.40
CA VAL A 82 -20.31 7.01 20.95
C VAL A 82 -20.50 8.17 19.99
N HIS A 83 -21.08 7.86 18.83
CA HIS A 83 -21.26 8.82 17.74
C HIS A 83 -22.69 8.82 17.22
N SER A 84 -23.16 9.99 16.80
CA SER A 84 -24.23 10.04 15.80
C SER A 84 -23.67 9.50 14.49
N ALA A 85 -24.27 8.47 13.91
CA ALA A 85 -23.65 7.73 12.81
C ALA A 85 -23.42 8.60 11.55
N LYS A 86 -24.26 9.62 11.33
CA LYS A 86 -24.09 10.60 10.25
C LYS A 86 -22.87 11.53 10.39
N ASP A 87 -22.32 11.63 11.60
CA ASP A 87 -21.15 12.47 11.91
C ASP A 87 -19.87 11.63 11.99
N MET A 88 -19.97 10.31 11.83
CA MET A 88 -18.81 9.42 11.79
C MET A 88 -18.04 9.55 10.46
N PRO A 89 -16.70 9.43 10.49
CA PRO A 89 -15.91 9.46 9.28
C PRO A 89 -16.18 8.19 8.46
N MET A 90 -15.95 8.24 7.14
CA MET A 90 -16.18 7.10 6.25
C MET A 90 -15.22 5.94 6.53
N ASP A 91 -13.97 6.27 6.84
CA ASP A 91 -12.93 5.31 7.17
C ASP A 91 -12.42 5.58 8.58
N LEU A 92 -12.49 4.55 9.41
CA LEU A 92 -11.95 4.53 10.76
C LEU A 92 -10.44 4.27 10.73
N SER A 93 -9.71 4.70 11.74
CA SER A 93 -8.30 4.39 11.87
C SER A 93 -8.03 2.88 12.03
N ASP A 94 -6.86 2.44 11.53
CA ASP A 94 -6.50 1.03 11.53
C ASP A 94 -6.52 0.44 12.95
N GLY A 95 -7.19 -0.71 13.09
CA GLY A 95 -7.42 -1.34 14.38
C GLY A 95 -8.75 -0.97 15.07
N LEU A 96 -9.57 -0.08 14.49
CA LEU A 96 -10.89 0.30 15.02
C LEU A 96 -12.05 -0.21 14.14
N CYS A 97 -13.23 -0.37 14.73
CA CYS A 97 -14.45 -0.81 14.04
C CYS A 97 -15.72 -0.24 14.69
N ILE A 98 -16.81 -0.18 13.92
CA ILE A 98 -18.16 -0.03 14.47
C ILE A 98 -18.52 -1.36 15.13
N GLY A 99 -18.55 -1.39 16.46
CA GLY A 99 -18.82 -2.62 17.22
C GLY A 99 -20.30 -2.91 17.42
N ALA A 100 -21.15 -1.87 17.44
CA ALA A 100 -22.61 -1.99 17.43
C ALA A 100 -23.27 -0.71 16.96
N VAL A 101 -24.52 -0.83 16.53
CA VAL A 101 -25.44 0.30 16.37
C VAL A 101 -26.72 0.06 17.16
N LEU A 102 -27.28 1.13 17.72
CA LEU A 102 -28.60 1.06 18.35
C LEU A 102 -29.70 1.16 17.30
N LYS A 103 -30.90 0.70 17.67
CA LYS A 103 -32.11 0.83 16.84
C LYS A 103 -32.27 2.27 16.35
N ARG A 104 -32.59 2.41 15.05
CA ARG A 104 -32.77 3.71 14.40
C ARG A 104 -33.98 4.45 14.98
N GLU A 105 -33.76 5.66 15.46
CA GLU A 105 -34.83 6.61 15.78
C GLU A 105 -35.34 7.32 14.51
N ASP A 106 -36.38 8.14 14.65
CA ASP A 106 -36.99 8.90 13.56
C ASP A 106 -35.92 9.60 12.68
N PRO A 107 -35.74 9.13 11.43
CA PRO A 107 -34.69 9.62 10.54
C PRO A 107 -35.06 10.96 9.89
N ARG A 108 -36.30 11.45 10.05
CA ARG A 108 -36.80 12.64 9.36
C ARG A 108 -36.05 13.90 9.78
N ASP A 109 -36.00 14.83 8.84
CA ASP A 109 -35.71 16.22 9.16
C ASP A 109 -37.00 16.91 9.61
N VAL A 110 -36.87 17.92 10.46
CA VAL A 110 -37.99 18.69 10.99
C VAL A 110 -37.74 20.15 10.65
N PHE A 111 -38.71 20.77 9.99
CA PHE A 111 -38.76 22.20 9.79
C PHE A 111 -39.40 22.85 11.03
N VAL A 112 -38.66 23.75 11.66
CA VAL A 112 -39.01 24.36 12.93
C VAL A 112 -39.25 25.85 12.73
N THR A 113 -40.43 26.33 13.17
CA THR A 113 -40.80 27.75 13.18
C THR A 113 -41.23 28.18 14.58
N VAL A 114 -41.27 29.50 14.84
CA VAL A 114 -41.83 30.02 16.09
C VAL A 114 -43.36 29.96 16.02
N LYS A 115 -43.99 29.37 17.03
CA LYS A 115 -45.45 29.19 17.08
C LYS A 115 -46.14 30.55 17.11
N GLY A 116 -47.13 30.73 16.23
CA GLY A 116 -47.88 31.99 16.12
C GLY A 116 -47.12 33.15 15.48
N ARG A 117 -45.87 32.96 15.02
CA ARG A 117 -45.11 33.95 14.27
C ARG A 117 -45.16 33.62 12.77
N THR A 118 -45.82 34.46 11.99
CA THR A 118 -45.82 34.38 10.52
C THR A 118 -44.82 35.38 9.97
N SER A 119 -43.98 34.96 9.02
CA SER A 119 -43.06 35.87 8.34
C SER A 119 -43.73 36.47 7.11
N GLU A 120 -43.66 37.79 6.98
CA GLU A 120 -44.08 38.52 5.77
C GLU A 120 -42.94 38.64 4.75
N ARG A 121 -41.74 38.14 5.09
CA ARG A 121 -40.55 38.24 4.25
C ARG A 121 -40.59 37.25 3.10
N MET A 122 -40.34 37.74 1.89
CA MET A 122 -40.13 36.94 0.68
C MET A 122 -38.79 37.33 0.02
N PRO A 123 -37.86 36.38 -0.23
CA PRO A 123 -37.91 34.98 0.18
C PRO A 123 -37.78 34.79 1.71
N ARG A 124 -38.34 33.69 2.25
CA ARG A 124 -38.20 33.34 3.68
C ARG A 124 -36.76 32.92 3.97
N ILE A 125 -36.18 33.36 5.08
CA ILE A 125 -34.84 32.97 5.51
C ILE A 125 -34.90 31.65 6.28
N ILE A 126 -34.29 30.60 5.74
CA ILE A 126 -34.20 29.29 6.39
C ILE A 126 -32.78 29.02 6.91
N GLY A 127 -32.66 28.73 8.20
CA GLY A 127 -31.39 28.43 8.84
C GLY A 127 -30.99 26.96 8.69
N THR A 128 -29.92 26.68 7.95
CA THR A 128 -29.29 25.36 7.90
C THR A 128 -27.82 25.45 7.46
N GLY A 129 -26.96 24.62 8.07
CA GLY A 129 -25.56 24.46 7.66
C GLY A 129 -25.28 23.25 6.78
N SER A 130 -26.32 22.51 6.37
CA SER A 130 -26.20 21.29 5.56
C SER A 130 -26.57 21.59 4.11
N PRO A 131 -25.63 21.44 3.14
CA PRO A 131 -25.92 21.62 1.71
C PRO A 131 -27.07 20.72 1.23
N ARG A 132 -27.11 19.46 1.68
CA ARG A 132 -28.23 18.53 1.45
C ARG A 132 -29.60 19.12 1.80
N ARG A 133 -29.70 19.81 2.94
CA ARG A 133 -30.97 20.43 3.36
C ARG A 133 -31.28 21.68 2.55
N GLN A 134 -30.25 22.46 2.18
CA GLN A 134 -30.38 23.69 1.41
C GLN A 134 -31.00 23.41 0.04
N VAL A 135 -30.43 22.48 -0.71
CA VAL A 135 -30.91 22.16 -2.07
C VAL A 135 -32.35 21.65 -2.05
N GLN A 136 -32.70 20.79 -1.09
CA GLN A 136 -34.05 20.23 -1.00
C GLN A 136 -35.11 21.23 -0.52
N ILE A 137 -34.77 22.17 0.37
CA ILE A 137 -35.75 23.16 0.82
C ILE A 137 -35.96 24.25 -0.24
N MET A 138 -34.92 24.57 -1.01
CA MET A 138 -35.00 25.47 -2.17
C MET A 138 -35.91 24.92 -3.27
N GLU A 139 -35.98 23.59 -3.44
CA GLU A 139 -36.96 22.96 -4.36
C GLU A 139 -38.42 23.11 -3.90
N ARG A 140 -38.68 23.41 -2.62
CA ARG A 140 -40.03 23.45 -2.03
C ARG A 140 -40.66 24.84 -2.01
N GLY A 141 -39.94 25.90 -2.34
CA GLY A 141 -40.50 27.26 -2.40
C GLY A 141 -39.43 28.36 -2.45
N ASP A 142 -39.88 29.61 -2.46
CA ASP A 142 -39.01 30.79 -2.51
C ASP A 142 -38.36 31.06 -1.14
N VAL A 143 -37.20 30.42 -0.91
CA VAL A 143 -36.46 30.46 0.35
C VAL A 143 -34.99 30.83 0.14
N GLU A 144 -34.47 31.68 1.02
CA GLU A 144 -33.06 32.02 1.12
C GLU A 144 -32.44 31.22 2.27
N CYS A 145 -31.51 30.31 1.98
CA CYS A 145 -30.83 29.59 3.05
C CYS A 145 -29.66 30.38 3.63
N ARG A 146 -29.63 30.52 4.96
CA ARG A 146 -28.51 31.12 5.69
C ARG A 146 -27.83 30.12 6.60
N LEU A 147 -26.52 30.30 6.76
CA LEU A 147 -25.67 29.40 7.54
C LEU A 147 -26.08 29.42 9.02
N LEU A 148 -26.58 28.28 9.50
CA LEU A 148 -26.91 28.07 10.91
C LEU A 148 -25.90 27.14 11.59
N ARG A 149 -25.31 27.62 12.70
CA ARG A 149 -24.34 26.89 13.54
C ARG A 149 -24.65 27.01 15.02
N GLY A 150 -24.13 26.05 15.77
CA GLY A 150 -24.34 25.87 17.21
C GLY A 150 -24.85 24.46 17.53
N ASN A 151 -24.95 24.16 18.83
CA ASN A 151 -25.71 23.00 19.31
C ASN A 151 -27.23 23.23 19.11
N VAL A 152 -28.05 22.21 19.38
CA VAL A 152 -29.50 22.28 19.15
C VAL A 152 -30.14 23.45 19.91
N ASP A 153 -29.81 23.62 21.19
CA ASP A 153 -30.35 24.70 22.03
C ASP A 153 -30.02 26.09 21.44
N THR A 154 -28.75 26.33 21.09
CA THR A 154 -28.32 27.61 20.50
C THR A 154 -29.04 27.91 19.19
N ARG A 155 -29.31 26.87 18.38
CA ARG A 155 -30.02 27.05 17.11
C ARG A 155 -31.48 27.43 17.32
N LEU A 156 -32.16 26.83 18.30
CA LEU A 156 -33.54 27.18 18.67
C LEU A 156 -33.62 28.60 19.24
N GLU A 157 -32.65 29.02 20.07
CA GLU A 157 -32.61 30.38 20.59
C GLU A 157 -32.41 31.42 19.48
N LYS A 158 -31.55 31.15 18.50
CA LYS A 158 -31.39 32.03 17.31
C LYS A 158 -32.69 32.15 16.50
N LEU A 159 -33.42 31.04 16.34
CA LEU A 159 -34.75 31.06 15.72
C LEU A 159 -35.73 31.93 16.54
N TYR A 160 -35.78 31.73 17.85
CA TYR A 160 -36.68 32.47 18.73
C TYR A 160 -36.39 33.98 18.73
N ALA A 161 -35.11 34.35 18.71
CA ALA A 161 -34.62 35.72 18.58
C ALA A 161 -34.95 36.39 17.23
N GLY A 162 -35.44 35.62 16.24
CA GLY A 162 -35.85 36.14 14.94
C GLY A 162 -34.72 36.29 13.93
N GLU A 163 -33.59 35.61 14.12
CA GLU A 163 -32.50 35.59 13.12
C GLU A 163 -32.90 34.82 11.84
N TYR A 164 -33.87 33.92 11.94
CA TYR A 164 -34.37 33.07 10.85
C TYR A 164 -35.90 32.99 10.89
N ASP A 165 -36.54 32.81 9.74
CA ASP A 165 -37.99 32.58 9.62
C ASP A 165 -38.37 31.11 9.90
N GLY A 166 -37.39 30.22 9.79
CA GLY A 166 -37.47 28.82 10.18
C GLY A 166 -36.07 28.18 10.14
N ILE A 167 -35.90 27.03 10.80
CA ILE A 167 -34.65 26.27 10.76
C ILE A 167 -34.95 24.79 10.51
N ILE A 168 -33.97 24.03 10.01
CA ILE A 168 -34.12 22.58 9.81
C ILE A 168 -33.21 21.83 10.78
N LEU A 169 -33.80 20.92 11.56
CA LEU A 169 -33.11 20.05 12.53
C LEU A 169 -33.45 18.58 12.27
N ALA A 170 -32.76 17.65 12.93
CA ALA A 170 -33.07 16.22 12.82
C ALA A 170 -34.06 15.82 13.93
N ALA A 171 -35.10 15.06 13.60
CA ALA A 171 -36.12 14.62 14.54
C ALA A 171 -35.52 13.90 15.75
N ALA A 172 -34.66 12.89 15.51
CA ALA A 172 -33.96 12.16 16.56
C ALA A 172 -33.17 13.08 17.53
N GLY A 173 -32.58 14.17 17.04
CA GLY A 173 -31.86 15.12 17.89
C GLY A 173 -32.78 15.89 18.85
N LEU A 174 -33.96 16.30 18.38
CA LEU A 174 -34.96 16.99 19.19
C LEU A 174 -35.65 16.02 20.18
N SER A 175 -35.98 14.81 19.71
CA SER A 175 -36.56 13.73 20.51
C SER A 175 -35.68 13.39 21.72
N ARG A 176 -34.40 13.07 21.48
CA ARG A 176 -33.42 12.74 22.54
C ARG A 176 -33.27 13.84 23.59
N LEU A 177 -33.44 15.10 23.19
CA LEU A 177 -33.33 16.24 24.10
C LEU A 177 -34.64 16.57 24.81
N GLY A 178 -35.76 15.92 24.46
CA GLY A 178 -37.10 16.24 24.98
C GLY A 178 -37.60 17.61 24.51
N LEU A 179 -37.27 18.01 23.27
CA LEU A 179 -37.55 19.35 22.74
C LEU A 179 -38.70 19.39 21.70
N LEU A 180 -39.27 18.25 21.32
CA LEU A 180 -40.38 18.19 20.35
C LEU A 180 -41.69 18.79 20.89
N ASP A 181 -41.82 18.90 22.22
CA ASP A 181 -43.00 19.46 22.89
C ASP A 181 -42.79 20.90 23.37
N ASP A 182 -41.71 21.57 22.97
CA ASP A 182 -41.46 22.97 23.36
C ASP A 182 -42.59 23.87 22.83
N PRO A 183 -43.38 24.52 23.71
CA PRO A 183 -44.57 25.27 23.30
C PRO A 183 -44.26 26.51 22.49
N ARG A 184 -43.00 26.97 22.47
CA ARG A 184 -42.54 28.13 21.70
C ARG A 184 -42.48 27.86 20.20
N PHE A 185 -42.38 26.60 19.78
CA PHE A 185 -42.10 26.22 18.40
C PHE A 185 -43.22 25.40 17.78
N SER A 186 -43.24 25.36 16.45
CA SER A 186 -44.04 24.44 15.64
C SER A 186 -43.09 23.55 14.85
N PHE A 187 -43.40 22.27 14.79
CA PHE A 187 -42.55 21.22 14.22
C PHE A 187 -43.27 20.56 13.05
N GLU A 188 -42.78 20.78 11.84
CA GLU A 188 -43.26 20.11 10.63
C GLU A 188 -42.26 19.01 10.24
N PHE A 189 -42.71 17.76 10.25
CA PHE A 189 -41.88 16.62 9.88
C PHE A 189 -41.81 16.47 8.36
N LEU A 190 -40.59 16.38 7.83
CA LEU A 190 -40.33 16.28 6.40
C LEU A 190 -40.16 14.81 6.02
N GLU A 191 -41.09 14.30 5.22
CA GLU A 191 -41.14 12.87 4.87
C GLU A 191 -39.92 12.42 4.05
N PRO A 192 -39.27 11.29 4.39
CA PRO A 192 -38.00 10.87 3.78
C PRO A 192 -38.07 10.66 2.27
N GLU A 193 -39.24 10.32 1.74
CA GLU A 193 -39.46 10.11 0.30
C GLU A 193 -39.31 11.40 -0.51
N THR A 194 -39.57 12.55 0.11
CA THR A 194 -39.48 13.87 -0.55
C THR A 194 -38.31 14.71 -0.03
N PHE A 195 -37.90 14.49 1.22
CA PHE A 195 -36.80 15.16 1.87
C PHE A 195 -35.80 14.14 2.43
N ILE A 196 -34.97 13.57 1.55
CA ILE A 196 -34.10 12.43 1.85
C ILE A 196 -33.09 12.80 2.97
N PRO A 197 -33.07 12.06 4.09
CA PRO A 197 -32.15 12.28 5.21
C PRO A 197 -30.66 12.17 4.86
N ALA A 198 -29.79 12.57 5.81
CA ALA A 198 -28.38 12.24 5.73
C ALA A 198 -28.16 10.75 6.02
N GLY A 199 -27.18 10.12 5.36
CA GLY A 199 -26.80 8.73 5.67
C GLY A 199 -26.44 8.58 7.15
N GLY A 200 -27.00 7.57 7.80
CA GLY A 200 -26.89 7.29 9.23
C GLY A 200 -27.73 8.19 10.13
N GLN A 201 -28.58 9.09 9.60
CA GLN A 201 -29.42 9.94 10.45
C GLN A 201 -30.41 9.11 11.27
N GLY A 202 -30.46 9.37 12.58
CA GLY A 202 -31.27 8.63 13.56
C GLY A 202 -30.53 7.48 14.25
N ILE A 203 -29.39 7.04 13.72
CA ILE A 203 -28.62 5.91 14.26
C ILE A 203 -27.54 6.41 15.21
N ILE A 204 -27.40 5.73 16.36
CA ILE A 204 -26.25 5.87 17.27
C ILE A 204 -25.31 4.70 16.99
N ALA A 205 -24.06 5.00 16.68
CA ALA A 205 -23.02 4.02 16.42
C ALA A 205 -21.98 4.03 17.55
N VAL A 206 -21.53 2.83 17.92
CA VAL A 206 -20.54 2.62 18.98
C VAL A 206 -19.25 2.12 18.33
N GLU A 207 -18.20 2.90 18.44
CA GLU A 207 -16.86 2.59 17.94
C GLU A 207 -16.04 1.89 19.04
N ALA A 208 -15.29 0.86 18.64
CA ALA A 208 -14.45 0.06 19.53
C ALA A 208 -13.20 -0.49 18.81
N LYS A 209 -12.22 -0.93 19.60
CA LYS A 209 -11.00 -1.57 19.10
C LYS A 209 -11.29 -2.98 18.57
N LYS A 210 -10.80 -3.32 17.37
CA LYS A 210 -10.93 -4.66 16.77
C LYS A 210 -10.35 -5.73 17.69
N GLY A 211 -11.06 -6.85 17.82
CA GLY A 211 -10.64 -7.99 18.65
C GLY A 211 -10.71 -7.74 20.17
N SER A 212 -11.20 -6.59 20.62
CA SER A 212 -11.40 -6.33 22.05
C SER A 212 -12.57 -7.15 22.61
N GLU A 213 -12.49 -7.51 23.90
CA GLU A 213 -13.53 -8.30 24.55
C GLU A 213 -14.88 -7.57 24.66
N VAL A 214 -14.87 -6.22 24.66
CA VAL A 214 -16.10 -5.41 24.73
C VAL A 214 -17.01 -5.63 23.51
N LEU A 215 -16.46 -6.07 22.37
CA LEU A 215 -17.24 -6.42 21.18
C LEU A 215 -18.28 -7.52 21.47
N LYS A 216 -18.00 -8.44 22.40
CA LYS A 216 -18.95 -9.49 22.82
C LYS A 216 -20.18 -8.93 23.54
N ILE A 217 -20.02 -7.80 24.23
CA ILE A 217 -21.13 -7.09 24.86
C ILE A 217 -21.87 -6.32 23.78
N LEU A 218 -21.15 -5.57 22.95
CA LEU A 218 -21.71 -4.77 21.86
C LEU A 218 -22.56 -5.60 20.88
N GLU A 219 -22.17 -6.84 20.58
CA GLU A 219 -22.95 -7.74 19.73
C GLU A 219 -24.39 -7.94 20.22
N LYS A 220 -24.62 -7.89 21.54
CA LYS A 220 -25.96 -8.01 22.14
C LYS A 220 -26.80 -6.73 22.03
N LEU A 221 -26.15 -5.57 21.85
CA LEU A 221 -26.82 -4.28 21.69
C LEU A 221 -27.17 -3.99 20.23
N ASN A 222 -26.50 -4.67 19.31
CA ASN A 222 -26.53 -4.36 17.90
C ASN A 222 -27.89 -4.66 17.26
N ASP A 223 -28.54 -3.63 16.76
CA ASP A 223 -29.77 -3.75 15.98
C ASP A 223 -29.42 -4.09 14.52
N ARG A 224 -29.78 -5.30 14.07
CA ARG A 224 -29.37 -5.83 12.76
C ARG A 224 -29.97 -5.05 11.58
N GLU A 225 -31.18 -4.53 11.73
CA GLU A 225 -31.84 -3.75 10.69
C GLU A 225 -31.15 -2.39 10.52
N ALA A 226 -30.92 -1.67 11.62
CA ALA A 226 -30.18 -0.42 11.63
C ALA A 226 -28.73 -0.59 11.17
N GLU A 227 -28.08 -1.71 11.53
CA GLU A 227 -26.73 -2.06 11.06
C GLU A 227 -26.70 -2.16 9.54
N ARG A 228 -27.57 -3.00 8.98
CA ARG A 228 -27.69 -3.20 7.54
C ARG A 228 -27.98 -1.90 6.80
N ALA A 229 -28.91 -1.09 7.31
CA ALA A 229 -29.23 0.23 6.77
C ALA A 229 -28.00 1.16 6.78
N LEU A 230 -27.31 1.26 7.92
CA LEU A 230 -26.15 2.14 8.06
C LEU A 230 -25.02 1.74 7.10
N PHE A 231 -24.68 0.45 7.03
CA PHE A 231 -23.59 -0.01 6.17
C PHE A 231 -23.90 0.17 4.69
N ALA A 232 -25.14 -0.06 4.26
CA ALA A 232 -25.58 0.20 2.89
C ALA A 232 -25.53 1.71 2.55
N GLU A 233 -26.06 2.57 3.43
CA GLU A 233 -26.01 4.02 3.26
C GLU A 233 -24.56 4.55 3.19
N ARG A 234 -23.67 4.03 4.04
CA ARG A 234 -22.24 4.37 4.03
C ARG A 234 -21.55 3.89 2.77
N LYS A 235 -21.89 2.71 2.23
CA LYS A 235 -21.35 2.22 0.95
C LYS A 235 -21.70 3.18 -0.19
N VAL A 236 -22.94 3.66 -0.27
CA VAL A 236 -23.37 4.67 -1.27
C VAL A 236 -22.53 5.94 -1.15
N LEU A 237 -22.39 6.49 0.06
CA LEU A 237 -21.59 7.71 0.28
C LEU A 237 -20.12 7.52 -0.12
N ARG A 238 -19.52 6.36 0.18
CA ARG A 238 -18.14 6.03 -0.19
C ARG A 238 -17.96 5.98 -1.71
N LEU A 239 -18.86 5.29 -2.41
CA LEU A 239 -18.82 5.17 -3.87
C LEU A 239 -18.96 6.52 -4.58
N LEU A 240 -19.72 7.46 -4.00
CA LEU A 240 -19.88 8.81 -4.53
C LEU A 240 -18.72 9.76 -4.16
N GLY A 241 -17.77 9.33 -3.33
CA GLY A 241 -16.76 10.23 -2.74
C GLY A 241 -17.38 11.35 -1.90
N ALA A 242 -18.60 11.16 -1.40
CA ALA A 242 -19.40 12.20 -0.76
C ALA A 242 -19.17 12.20 0.76
N GLY A 243 -18.52 13.26 1.26
CA GLY A 243 -18.45 13.55 2.71
C GLY A 243 -19.64 14.37 3.22
N CYS A 244 -19.63 14.75 4.51
CA CYS A 244 -20.71 15.53 5.16
C CYS A 244 -20.96 16.93 4.55
N THR A 245 -20.08 17.39 3.66
CA THR A 245 -20.15 18.68 2.95
C THR A 245 -20.78 18.58 1.56
N ALA A 246 -21.02 17.37 1.05
CA ALA A 246 -21.70 17.19 -0.23
C ALA A 246 -23.23 17.36 -0.07
N ALA A 247 -23.90 17.86 -1.11
CA ALA A 247 -25.36 17.93 -1.17
C ALA A 247 -25.95 16.55 -1.55
N VAL A 248 -25.74 15.57 -0.67
CA VAL A 248 -26.14 14.17 -0.87
C VAL A 248 -26.95 13.68 0.34
N GLY A 249 -28.05 13.00 0.07
CA GLY A 249 -28.82 12.25 1.07
C GLY A 249 -29.00 10.81 0.67
N VAL A 250 -28.94 9.92 1.64
CA VAL A 250 -29.12 8.48 1.44
C VAL A 250 -29.96 7.95 2.59
N TYR A 251 -30.99 7.19 2.26
CA TYR A 251 -31.87 6.59 3.25
C TYR A 251 -32.20 5.16 2.86
N ALA A 252 -31.94 4.23 3.77
CA ALA A 252 -32.27 2.82 3.64
C ALA A 252 -33.21 2.39 4.76
N LYS A 253 -34.23 1.60 4.41
CA LYS A 253 -35.15 0.96 5.37
C LYS A 253 -35.58 -0.41 4.87
N GLU A 254 -35.87 -1.31 5.81
CA GLU A 254 -36.57 -2.54 5.51
C GLU A 254 -38.09 -2.30 5.65
N GLU A 255 -38.85 -2.56 4.59
CA GLU A 255 -40.29 -2.30 4.55
C GLU A 255 -40.99 -3.45 3.81
N ASN A 256 -41.99 -4.06 4.46
CA ASN A 256 -42.79 -5.16 3.89
C ASN A 256 -41.96 -6.34 3.35
N GLY A 257 -40.84 -6.68 4.00
CA GLY A 257 -39.95 -7.77 3.57
C GLY A 257 -39.01 -7.43 2.41
N SER A 258 -38.97 -6.17 1.97
CA SER A 258 -38.01 -5.66 1.00
C SER A 258 -37.12 -4.59 1.61
N PHE A 259 -35.85 -4.57 1.22
CA PHE A 259 -34.91 -3.53 1.58
C PHE A 259 -34.88 -2.45 0.50
N ARG A 260 -35.33 -1.25 0.87
CA ARG A 260 -35.45 -0.09 -0.02
C ARG A 260 -34.35 0.92 0.30
N MET A 261 -33.79 1.52 -0.74
CA MET A 261 -32.83 2.61 -0.63
C MET A 261 -33.19 3.76 -1.56
N ASP A 262 -33.16 4.98 -1.03
CA ASP A 262 -33.38 6.22 -1.76
C ASP A 262 -32.10 7.08 -1.69
N LEU A 263 -31.70 7.65 -2.84
CA LEU A 263 -30.55 8.54 -3.00
C LEU A 263 -31.03 9.88 -3.55
N MET A 264 -30.55 10.97 -2.97
CA MET A 264 -30.62 12.31 -3.54
C MET A 264 -29.21 12.86 -3.71
N ARG A 265 -28.95 13.52 -4.84
CA ARG A 265 -27.75 14.33 -5.04
C ARG A 265 -28.03 15.57 -5.87
N GLU A 266 -27.30 16.64 -5.60
CA GLU A 266 -27.19 17.77 -6.50
C GLU A 266 -26.30 17.43 -7.71
N THR A 267 -26.76 17.78 -8.90
CA THR A 267 -26.03 17.64 -10.17
C THR A 267 -26.01 18.98 -10.90
N LYS A 268 -25.27 19.09 -12.01
CA LYS A 268 -25.31 20.28 -12.88
C LYS A 268 -26.71 20.61 -13.40
N ASN A 269 -27.60 19.62 -13.47
CA ASN A 269 -28.96 19.75 -13.98
C ASN A 269 -30.00 19.91 -12.85
N GLY A 270 -29.56 20.15 -11.61
CA GLY A 270 -30.41 20.23 -10.42
C GLY A 270 -30.36 18.97 -9.56
N VAL A 271 -31.32 18.84 -8.65
CA VAL A 271 -31.38 17.71 -7.71
C VAL A 271 -31.95 16.48 -8.42
N THR A 272 -31.23 15.37 -8.33
CA THR A 272 -31.66 14.05 -8.83
C THR A 272 -32.04 13.16 -7.66
N ARG A 273 -33.06 12.32 -7.86
CA ARG A 273 -33.52 11.32 -6.88
C ARG A 273 -33.59 9.96 -7.57
N THR A 274 -33.04 8.94 -6.92
CA THR A 274 -33.01 7.57 -7.43
C THR A 274 -33.42 6.62 -6.31
N GLN A 275 -34.04 5.50 -6.68
CA GLN A 275 -34.49 4.50 -5.74
C GLN A 275 -34.18 3.10 -6.27
N VAL A 276 -33.83 2.21 -5.35
CA VAL A 276 -33.76 0.77 -5.61
C VAL A 276 -34.41 0.00 -4.46
N SER A 277 -34.87 -1.21 -4.75
CA SER A 277 -35.42 -2.13 -3.76
C SER A 277 -35.06 -3.57 -4.11
N GLY A 278 -34.87 -4.42 -3.11
CA GLY A 278 -34.57 -5.84 -3.29
C GLY A 278 -34.62 -6.63 -1.99
N ALA A 279 -33.97 -7.80 -1.97
CA ALA A 279 -33.80 -8.58 -0.76
C ALA A 279 -32.81 -7.89 0.20
N ALA A 280 -33.02 -8.04 1.51
CA ALA A 280 -32.20 -7.35 2.50
C ALA A 280 -30.76 -7.89 2.59
N GLU A 281 -30.55 -9.16 2.22
CA GLU A 281 -29.21 -9.75 2.06
C GLU A 281 -28.41 -9.13 0.91
N ASP A 282 -29.08 -8.53 -0.08
CA ASP A 282 -28.47 -7.84 -1.21
C ASP A 282 -28.19 -6.35 -0.93
N SER A 283 -28.33 -5.87 0.32
CA SER A 283 -28.23 -4.44 0.66
C SER A 283 -26.97 -3.75 0.12
N MET A 284 -25.82 -4.43 0.15
CA MET A 284 -24.55 -3.90 -0.37
C MET A 284 -24.53 -3.82 -1.90
N ARG A 285 -25.16 -4.77 -2.59
CA ARG A 285 -25.31 -4.75 -4.06
C ARG A 285 -26.33 -3.70 -4.49
N LEU A 286 -27.41 -3.53 -3.74
CA LEU A 286 -28.39 -2.47 -3.95
C LEU A 286 -27.74 -1.08 -3.81
N ALA A 287 -26.84 -0.88 -2.85
CA ALA A 287 -26.07 0.35 -2.73
C ALA A 287 -25.27 0.67 -4.01
N GLU A 288 -24.64 -0.32 -4.63
CA GLU A 288 -23.89 -0.17 -5.88
C GLU A 288 -24.81 0.14 -7.07
N LEU A 289 -25.94 -0.57 -7.17
CA LEU A 289 -26.96 -0.32 -8.20
C LEU A 289 -27.54 1.09 -8.08
N LEU A 290 -27.82 1.55 -6.86
CA LEU A 290 -28.36 2.88 -6.58
C LEU A 290 -27.41 3.98 -7.06
N VAL A 291 -26.11 3.84 -6.79
CA VAL A 291 -25.09 4.79 -7.26
C VAL A 291 -24.98 4.76 -8.78
N ARG A 292 -24.93 3.57 -9.38
CA ARG A 292 -24.86 3.44 -10.84
C ARG A 292 -26.06 4.09 -11.54
N GLN A 293 -27.27 3.87 -11.04
CA GLN A 293 -28.48 4.48 -11.59
C GLN A 293 -28.56 5.98 -11.29
N GLY A 294 -28.08 6.42 -10.11
CA GLY A 294 -28.13 7.83 -9.71
C GLY A 294 -27.03 8.70 -10.30
N THR A 295 -26.03 8.11 -10.94
CA THR A 295 -24.88 8.83 -11.51
C THR A 295 -24.90 8.96 -13.03
N ASP A 296 -25.83 8.33 -13.75
CA ASP A 296 -25.83 8.25 -15.22
C ASP A 296 -24.44 7.87 -15.83
N GLY A 297 -23.61 7.14 -15.06
CA GLY A 297 -22.24 6.76 -15.46
C GLY A 297 -21.12 7.76 -15.14
N ASP A 298 -21.39 8.86 -14.42
CA ASP A 298 -20.39 9.89 -14.06
C ASP A 298 -19.31 9.44 -13.05
N VAL A 299 -19.47 8.29 -12.40
CA VAL A 299 -18.39 7.68 -11.61
C VAL A 299 -17.77 6.58 -12.48
N PRO A 300 -16.57 6.80 -13.08
CA PRO A 300 -15.92 5.76 -13.83
C PRO A 300 -15.66 4.59 -12.88
N ALA A 301 -16.28 3.44 -13.14
CA ALA A 301 -15.80 2.21 -12.53
C ALA A 301 -14.30 2.09 -12.86
N GLY A 302 -13.51 1.68 -11.88
CA GLY A 302 -12.10 1.38 -12.06
C GLY A 302 -11.92 0.32 -13.15
N LYS A 303 -10.68 0.15 -13.59
CA LYS A 303 -10.33 -0.78 -14.67
C LYS A 303 -9.49 -1.92 -14.12
N ALA A 304 -9.86 -3.15 -14.45
CA ALA A 304 -9.09 -4.33 -14.12
C ALA A 304 -8.10 -4.69 -15.26
N PHE A 305 -6.92 -5.17 -14.92
CA PHE A 305 -5.90 -5.61 -15.86
C PHE A 305 -5.43 -7.01 -15.48
N LEU A 306 -5.59 -7.99 -16.36
CA LEU A 306 -5.03 -9.32 -16.18
C LEU A 306 -3.68 -9.36 -16.91
N VAL A 307 -2.59 -9.39 -16.16
CA VAL A 307 -1.23 -9.24 -16.71
C VAL A 307 -0.45 -10.54 -16.55
N GLY A 308 0.06 -11.06 -17.66
CA GLY A 308 1.00 -12.18 -17.66
C GLY A 308 2.40 -11.75 -17.21
N ALA A 309 2.89 -12.34 -16.12
CA ALA A 309 4.20 -12.06 -15.53
C ALA A 309 5.36 -12.71 -16.31
N GLY A 310 5.08 -13.70 -17.15
CA GLY A 310 6.11 -14.49 -17.81
C GLY A 310 6.59 -15.69 -16.98
N PRO A 311 7.65 -16.39 -17.43
CA PRO A 311 8.05 -17.70 -16.91
C PRO A 311 8.94 -17.65 -15.64
N GLY A 312 9.06 -16.50 -14.97
CA GLY A 312 9.79 -16.36 -13.70
C GLY A 312 10.72 -15.15 -13.66
N ASN A 313 11.62 -15.02 -14.65
CA ASN A 313 12.51 -13.86 -14.77
C ASN A 313 11.69 -12.60 -15.05
N GLY A 314 11.79 -11.57 -14.20
CA GLY A 314 11.02 -10.34 -14.33
C GLY A 314 11.29 -9.57 -15.63
N GLY A 315 12.47 -9.75 -16.23
CA GLY A 315 12.83 -9.17 -17.53
C GLY A 315 12.07 -9.76 -18.72
N LEU A 316 11.38 -10.90 -18.55
CA LEU A 316 10.56 -11.54 -19.59
C LEU A 316 9.09 -11.11 -19.54
N ILE A 317 8.74 -10.14 -18.69
CA ILE A 317 7.45 -9.46 -18.79
C ILE A 317 7.38 -8.64 -20.09
N THR A 318 6.20 -8.51 -20.67
CA THR A 318 6.02 -7.61 -21.82
C THR A 318 6.18 -6.15 -21.40
N VAL A 319 6.65 -5.28 -22.31
CA VAL A 319 6.77 -3.83 -22.06
C VAL A 319 5.44 -3.24 -21.56
N LYS A 320 4.33 -3.69 -22.13
CA LYS A 320 2.98 -3.29 -21.72
C LYS A 320 2.64 -3.75 -20.30
N GLY A 321 2.99 -4.99 -19.94
CA GLY A 321 2.82 -5.52 -18.58
C GLY A 321 3.60 -4.69 -17.55
N GLN A 322 4.85 -4.34 -17.86
CA GLN A 322 5.68 -3.47 -17.02
C GLN A 322 5.05 -2.08 -16.84
N GLN A 323 4.57 -1.46 -17.91
CA GLN A 323 3.93 -0.14 -17.85
C GLN A 323 2.67 -0.14 -16.97
N ILE A 324 1.85 -1.20 -17.07
CA ILE A 324 0.63 -1.34 -16.27
C ILE A 324 0.97 -1.57 -14.79
N LEU A 325 1.99 -2.38 -14.48
CA LEU A 325 2.44 -2.58 -13.09
C LEU A 325 2.89 -1.26 -12.43
N LYS A 326 3.66 -0.44 -13.14
CA LYS A 326 4.11 0.87 -12.65
C LYS A 326 2.97 1.85 -12.38
N ALA A 327 1.80 1.60 -12.95
CA ALA A 327 0.61 2.43 -12.83
C ALA A 327 -0.47 1.81 -11.92
N ALA A 328 -0.17 0.67 -11.27
CA ALA A 328 -1.12 -0.05 -10.44
C ALA A 328 -1.47 0.72 -9.16
N GLU A 329 -2.75 0.73 -8.82
CA GLU A 329 -3.25 1.24 -7.52
C GLU A 329 -3.59 0.08 -6.57
N VAL A 330 -3.95 -1.07 -7.15
CA VAL A 330 -4.10 -2.34 -6.44
C VAL A 330 -3.41 -3.44 -7.24
N LEU A 331 -2.56 -4.22 -6.59
CA LEU A 331 -1.92 -5.39 -7.15
C LEU A 331 -2.46 -6.65 -6.47
N VAL A 332 -3.14 -7.49 -7.24
CA VAL A 332 -3.58 -8.84 -6.83
C VAL A 332 -2.64 -9.87 -7.44
N TYR A 333 -1.85 -10.54 -6.62
CA TYR A 333 -0.77 -11.42 -7.08
C TYR A 333 -0.73 -12.75 -6.33
N ASP A 334 -0.16 -13.77 -6.95
CA ASP A 334 0.07 -15.08 -6.35
C ASP A 334 1.58 -15.35 -6.21
N ARG A 335 1.95 -16.59 -5.87
CA ARG A 335 3.34 -17.01 -5.67
C ARG A 335 4.25 -16.75 -6.88
N LEU A 336 3.70 -16.64 -8.09
CA LEU A 336 4.48 -16.53 -9.32
C LEU A 336 4.87 -15.08 -9.68
N GLY A 337 4.46 -14.08 -8.88
CA GLY A 337 5.04 -12.75 -8.96
C GLY A 337 6.47 -12.77 -8.43
N SER A 338 7.48 -12.56 -9.29
CA SER A 338 8.86 -12.39 -8.82
C SER A 338 8.98 -11.10 -8.01
N GLU A 339 9.84 -11.11 -6.98
CA GLU A 339 10.15 -9.90 -6.17
C GLU A 339 10.55 -8.72 -7.06
N GLU A 340 11.24 -8.99 -8.17
CA GLU A 340 11.59 -8.01 -9.21
C GLU A 340 10.38 -7.32 -9.83
N LEU A 341 9.25 -8.02 -10.04
CA LEU A 341 8.03 -7.43 -10.56
C LEU A 341 7.22 -6.73 -9.47
N LEU A 342 7.27 -7.24 -8.24
CA LEU A 342 6.62 -6.63 -7.08
C LEU A 342 7.26 -5.29 -6.69
N SER A 343 8.54 -5.09 -6.98
CA SER A 343 9.23 -3.81 -6.75
C SER A 343 8.90 -2.75 -7.81
N LEU A 344 8.25 -3.10 -8.92
CA LEU A 344 7.87 -2.14 -9.97
C LEU A 344 6.62 -1.33 -9.64
N VAL A 345 5.79 -1.79 -8.70
CA VAL A 345 4.55 -1.09 -8.36
C VAL A 345 4.84 0.09 -7.42
N PRO A 346 4.05 1.18 -7.48
CA PRO A 346 4.20 2.31 -6.56
C PRO A 346 4.16 1.89 -5.08
N GLU A 347 4.84 2.61 -4.20
CA GLU A 347 4.77 2.39 -2.74
C GLU A 347 3.34 2.54 -2.20
N SER A 348 2.54 3.43 -2.80
CA SER A 348 1.14 3.64 -2.45
C SER A 348 0.20 2.55 -2.97
N CYS A 349 0.69 1.58 -3.76
CA CYS A 349 -0.12 0.50 -4.31
C CYS A 349 -0.53 -0.48 -3.21
N GLU A 350 -1.84 -0.75 -3.11
CA GLU A 350 -2.37 -1.80 -2.23
C GLU A 350 -1.97 -3.18 -2.77
N ARG A 351 -1.32 -4.02 -1.97
CA ARG A 351 -0.84 -5.36 -2.39
C ARG A 351 -1.66 -6.45 -1.73
N ILE A 352 -2.30 -7.30 -2.54
CA ILE A 352 -3.18 -8.38 -2.09
C ILE A 352 -2.64 -9.71 -2.60
N TYR A 353 -2.08 -10.51 -1.68
CA TYR A 353 -1.63 -11.86 -1.98
C TYR A 353 -2.81 -12.84 -1.99
N VAL A 354 -2.91 -13.64 -3.05
CA VAL A 354 -3.98 -14.63 -3.26
C VAL A 354 -3.45 -16.06 -3.51
N GLY A 355 -2.15 -16.30 -3.30
CA GLY A 355 -1.52 -17.61 -3.51
C GLY A 355 -1.77 -18.63 -2.40
N LYS A 356 -1.43 -19.90 -2.69
CA LYS A 356 -1.40 -21.00 -1.71
C LYS A 356 -0.05 -21.01 -0.99
N GLU A 357 -0.01 -20.61 0.27
CA GLU A 357 1.17 -20.71 1.13
C GLU A 357 0.85 -21.60 2.34
N ALA A 358 1.84 -22.40 2.79
CA ALA A 358 1.66 -23.26 3.95
C ALA A 358 1.45 -22.40 5.22
N GLY A 359 0.21 -22.34 5.71
CA GLY A 359 -0.16 -21.60 6.92
C GLY A 359 -1.12 -20.43 6.71
N HIS A 360 -1.46 -20.06 5.47
CA HIS A 360 -2.47 -19.01 5.17
C HIS A 360 -3.77 -19.62 4.63
N HIS A 361 -4.92 -19.03 5.00
CA HIS A 361 -6.23 -19.42 4.47
C HIS A 361 -6.27 -19.29 2.95
N ILE A 362 -6.39 -20.42 2.24
CA ILE A 362 -6.50 -20.50 0.79
C ILE A 362 -7.74 -19.72 0.35
N LYS A 363 -7.56 -18.68 -0.48
CA LYS A 363 -8.70 -18.00 -1.12
C LYS A 363 -9.26 -18.86 -2.24
N LYS A 364 -10.57 -19.11 -2.21
CA LYS A 364 -11.30 -19.74 -3.32
C LYS A 364 -11.31 -18.80 -4.52
N GLN A 365 -11.51 -19.34 -5.72
CA GLN A 365 -11.55 -18.50 -6.93
C GLN A 365 -12.64 -17.44 -6.88
N SER A 366 -13.81 -17.79 -6.36
CA SER A 366 -14.91 -16.85 -6.18
C SER A 366 -14.51 -15.66 -5.30
N GLU A 367 -13.63 -15.87 -4.32
CA GLU A 367 -13.09 -14.78 -3.49
C GLU A 367 -12.09 -13.91 -4.26
N ILE A 368 -11.23 -14.51 -5.11
CA ILE A 368 -10.31 -13.75 -5.97
C ILE A 368 -11.13 -12.88 -6.94
N ASN A 369 -12.12 -13.48 -7.60
CA ASN A 369 -13.03 -12.79 -8.50
C ASN A 369 -13.74 -11.61 -7.79
N ARG A 370 -14.24 -11.86 -6.57
CA ARG A 370 -14.86 -10.82 -5.74
C ARG A 370 -13.89 -9.68 -5.42
N ILE A 371 -12.65 -9.98 -5.04
CA ILE A 371 -11.64 -8.95 -4.76
C ILE A 371 -11.40 -8.06 -5.99
N LEU A 372 -11.29 -8.66 -7.18
CA LEU A 372 -11.07 -7.90 -8.42
C LEU A 372 -12.25 -6.95 -8.72
N VAL A 373 -13.48 -7.43 -8.55
CA VAL A 373 -14.71 -6.64 -8.73
C VAL A 373 -14.80 -5.54 -7.68
N GLU A 374 -14.68 -5.87 -6.40
CA GLU A 374 -14.77 -4.90 -5.29
C GLU A 374 -13.76 -3.76 -5.46
N LYS A 375 -12.50 -4.09 -5.77
CA LYS A 375 -11.44 -3.09 -5.94
C LYS A 375 -11.62 -2.24 -7.19
N ALA A 376 -12.16 -2.80 -8.27
CA ALA A 376 -12.48 -2.01 -9.45
C ALA A 376 -13.69 -1.08 -9.20
N LEU A 377 -14.69 -1.53 -8.43
CA LEU A 377 -15.83 -0.69 -8.02
C LEU A 377 -15.42 0.47 -7.10
N GLU A 378 -14.26 0.40 -6.44
CA GLU A 378 -13.65 1.53 -5.73
C GLU A 378 -13.06 2.60 -6.69
N GLY A 379 -13.16 2.44 -8.01
CA GLY A 379 -12.61 3.38 -9.00
C GLY A 379 -11.12 3.16 -9.32
N LYS A 380 -10.51 2.11 -8.78
CA LYS A 380 -9.05 1.88 -8.85
C LYS A 380 -8.62 1.15 -10.12
N ARG A 381 -7.36 1.34 -10.53
CA ARG A 381 -6.66 0.47 -11.49
C ARG A 381 -6.16 -0.79 -10.78
N VAL A 382 -6.88 -1.88 -10.99
CA VAL A 382 -6.61 -3.18 -10.34
C VAL A 382 -5.81 -4.05 -11.29
N VAL A 383 -4.62 -4.46 -10.89
CA VAL A 383 -3.75 -5.35 -11.67
C VAL A 383 -3.76 -6.74 -11.05
N ARG A 384 -4.29 -7.74 -11.77
CA ARG A 384 -4.15 -9.16 -11.47
C ARG A 384 -2.90 -9.69 -12.17
N LEU A 385 -1.80 -9.82 -11.44
CA LEU A 385 -0.54 -10.36 -11.96
C LEU A 385 -0.55 -11.89 -11.86
N LYS A 386 -0.48 -12.56 -13.02
CA LYS A 386 -0.57 -14.03 -13.14
C LYS A 386 0.75 -14.58 -13.67
N GLY A 387 1.23 -15.69 -13.11
CA GLY A 387 2.41 -16.37 -13.64
C GLY A 387 2.20 -16.88 -15.07
N GLY A 388 3.21 -16.77 -15.93
CA GLY A 388 3.12 -17.13 -17.34
C GLY A 388 2.17 -16.23 -18.13
N ASP A 389 1.32 -16.86 -18.94
CA ASP A 389 0.26 -16.19 -19.71
C ASP A 389 -1.09 -16.30 -18.96
N PRO A 390 -1.98 -15.28 -19.00
CA PRO A 390 -3.27 -15.33 -18.31
C PRO A 390 -4.20 -16.48 -18.70
N PHE A 391 -4.10 -17.01 -19.92
CA PHE A 391 -5.02 -17.99 -20.49
C PHE A 391 -4.43 -19.39 -20.68
N VAL A 392 -3.12 -19.52 -20.93
CA VAL A 392 -2.50 -20.85 -21.10
C VAL A 392 -2.54 -21.63 -19.78
N PHE A 393 -3.52 -22.54 -19.66
CA PHE A 393 -3.84 -23.29 -18.43
C PHE A 393 -4.01 -22.39 -17.18
N GLY A 394 -4.39 -21.14 -17.41
CA GLY A 394 -4.64 -20.15 -16.39
C GLY A 394 -6.13 -19.93 -16.15
N ARG A 395 -6.45 -19.23 -15.05
CA ARG A 395 -7.84 -18.90 -14.67
C ARG A 395 -8.31 -17.53 -15.13
N GLY A 396 -7.67 -16.97 -16.17
CA GLY A 396 -8.02 -15.63 -16.67
C GLY A 396 -9.45 -15.56 -17.21
N GLY A 397 -9.98 -16.64 -17.78
CA GLY A 397 -11.36 -16.69 -18.29
C GLY A 397 -12.41 -16.52 -17.18
N GLU A 398 -12.27 -17.23 -16.07
CA GLU A 398 -13.19 -17.16 -14.92
C GLU A 398 -13.17 -15.78 -14.24
N GLU A 399 -11.98 -15.17 -14.14
CA GLU A 399 -11.81 -13.82 -13.59
C GLU A 399 -12.49 -12.77 -14.49
N ILE A 400 -12.36 -12.91 -15.82
CA ILE A 400 -13.01 -12.02 -16.80
C ILE A 400 -14.53 -12.16 -16.79
N GLN A 401 -15.06 -13.38 -16.67
CA GLN A 401 -16.51 -13.60 -16.59
C GLN A 401 -17.11 -12.83 -15.42
N ALA A 402 -16.49 -12.93 -14.23
CA ALA A 402 -16.95 -12.18 -13.06
C ALA A 402 -16.86 -10.65 -13.24
N LEU A 403 -15.79 -10.15 -13.86
CA LEU A 403 -15.65 -8.72 -14.18
C LEU A 403 -16.72 -8.25 -15.18
N THR A 404 -17.01 -9.07 -16.18
CA THR A 404 -18.02 -8.80 -17.22
C THR A 404 -19.43 -8.76 -16.62
N GLU A 405 -19.77 -9.75 -15.79
CA GLU A 405 -21.05 -9.83 -15.06
C GLU A 405 -21.26 -8.62 -14.14
N ALA A 406 -20.18 -8.11 -13.54
CA ALA A 406 -20.19 -6.90 -12.72
C ALA A 406 -20.19 -5.59 -13.51
N GLY A 407 -20.05 -5.63 -14.84
CA GLY A 407 -19.96 -4.44 -15.69
C GLY A 407 -18.65 -3.65 -15.54
N ILE A 408 -17.57 -4.30 -15.11
CA ILE A 408 -16.25 -3.70 -14.95
C ILE A 408 -15.46 -3.77 -16.26
N SER A 409 -14.89 -2.64 -16.68
CA SER A 409 -13.97 -2.62 -17.81
C SER A 409 -12.68 -3.36 -17.46
N TYR A 410 -12.21 -4.20 -18.38
CA TYR A 410 -10.98 -4.94 -18.18
C TYR A 410 -10.08 -4.95 -19.42
N GLU A 411 -8.82 -5.30 -19.22
CA GLU A 411 -7.85 -5.51 -20.28
C GLU A 411 -6.94 -6.70 -19.96
N VAL A 412 -6.62 -7.50 -20.98
CA VAL A 412 -5.73 -8.65 -20.84
C VAL A 412 -4.41 -8.33 -21.52
N VAL A 413 -3.32 -8.53 -20.80
CA VAL A 413 -1.96 -8.36 -21.29
C VAL A 413 -1.32 -9.75 -21.36
N PRO A 414 -1.00 -10.23 -22.59
CA PRO A 414 -0.35 -11.52 -22.76
C PRO A 414 0.99 -11.62 -22.02
N GLY A 415 1.34 -12.83 -21.62
CA GLY A 415 2.63 -13.15 -21.01
C GLY A 415 3.41 -14.17 -21.84
N VAL A 416 4.72 -14.22 -21.66
CA VAL A 416 5.54 -15.30 -22.21
C VAL A 416 5.22 -16.58 -21.43
N THR A 417 4.64 -17.58 -22.10
CA THR A 417 4.29 -18.84 -21.44
C THR A 417 5.54 -19.65 -21.08
N SER A 418 5.49 -20.33 -19.94
CA SER A 418 6.56 -21.23 -19.50
C SER A 418 6.78 -22.41 -20.46
N ALA A 419 5.75 -22.82 -21.20
CA ALA A 419 5.86 -23.86 -22.22
C ALA A 419 6.90 -23.55 -23.31
N ILE A 420 7.18 -22.26 -23.55
CA ILE A 420 8.17 -21.82 -24.54
C ILE A 420 9.39 -21.26 -23.82
N GLY A 421 9.20 -20.24 -22.99
CA GLY A 421 10.33 -19.48 -22.41
C GLY A 421 11.25 -20.31 -21.52
N ALA A 422 10.72 -21.29 -20.78
CA ALA A 422 11.55 -22.16 -19.94
C ALA A 422 12.37 -23.17 -20.77
N LEU A 423 11.83 -23.66 -21.88
CA LEU A 423 12.53 -24.59 -22.76
C LEU A 423 13.60 -23.85 -23.58
N GLU A 424 13.29 -22.66 -24.11
CA GLU A 424 14.27 -21.81 -24.78
C GLU A 424 15.45 -21.47 -23.87
N ALA A 425 15.17 -21.13 -22.61
CA ALA A 425 16.19 -20.92 -21.57
C ALA A 425 17.07 -22.16 -21.34
N ALA A 426 16.48 -23.36 -21.40
CA ALA A 426 17.18 -24.62 -21.28
C ALA A 426 17.92 -25.04 -22.57
N GLY A 427 17.86 -24.23 -23.64
CA GLY A 427 18.43 -24.53 -24.94
C GLY A 427 17.67 -25.61 -25.72
N ILE A 428 16.37 -25.77 -25.45
CA ILE A 428 15.46 -26.70 -26.12
C ILE A 428 14.49 -25.87 -26.98
N PRO A 429 14.61 -25.90 -28.31
CA PRO A 429 13.63 -25.24 -29.15
C PRO A 429 12.34 -26.07 -29.16
N VAL A 430 11.16 -25.43 -29.08
CA VAL A 430 9.88 -26.17 -29.13
C VAL A 430 9.59 -26.72 -30.53
N THR A 431 10.18 -26.13 -31.57
CA THR A 431 10.11 -26.58 -32.97
C THR A 431 11.48 -26.46 -33.64
N HIS A 432 11.73 -27.29 -34.63
CA HIS A 432 12.91 -27.24 -35.48
C HIS A 432 12.55 -27.76 -36.88
N ARG A 433 12.78 -26.96 -37.94
CA ARG A 433 12.19 -27.11 -39.29
C ARG A 433 12.20 -28.53 -39.89
N ASN A 434 13.23 -29.32 -39.61
CA ASN A 434 13.42 -30.68 -40.15
C ASN A 434 13.24 -31.80 -39.11
N ILE A 435 12.81 -31.47 -37.88
CA ILE A 435 12.77 -32.42 -36.75
C ILE A 435 11.40 -32.38 -36.06
N ALA A 436 10.93 -31.19 -35.68
CA ALA A 436 9.61 -30.99 -35.07
C ALA A 436 8.97 -29.74 -35.68
N ARG A 437 7.90 -29.92 -36.47
CA ARG A 437 7.16 -28.80 -37.08
C ARG A 437 5.95 -28.37 -36.25
N ASP A 438 5.54 -29.23 -35.33
CA ASP A 438 4.39 -29.07 -34.47
C ASP A 438 4.84 -29.20 -33.01
N PHE A 439 4.08 -28.61 -32.10
CA PHE A 439 4.22 -28.85 -30.67
C PHE A 439 2.84 -28.81 -30.01
N HIS A 440 2.71 -29.55 -28.91
CA HIS A 440 1.45 -29.74 -28.19
C HIS A 440 1.68 -29.48 -26.71
N VAL A 441 0.82 -28.68 -26.10
CA VAL A 441 0.92 -28.34 -24.68
C VAL A 441 -0.27 -28.95 -23.94
N PHE A 442 0.03 -29.70 -22.88
CA PHE A 442 -0.92 -30.39 -22.03
C PHE A 442 -0.75 -29.95 -20.58
N THR A 443 -1.80 -30.12 -19.78
CA THR A 443 -1.69 -30.09 -18.32
C THR A 443 -1.47 -31.51 -17.80
N GLY A 444 -0.42 -31.70 -17.00
CA GLY A 444 -0.10 -32.95 -16.32
C GLY A 444 -0.75 -33.09 -14.95
N HIS A 445 -1.76 -32.27 -14.63
CA HIS A 445 -2.58 -32.35 -13.43
C HIS A 445 -3.88 -31.56 -13.60
N ILE A 446 -5.03 -32.13 -13.22
CA ILE A 446 -6.29 -31.38 -13.09
C ILE A 446 -6.92 -31.68 -11.73
N SER A 447 -7.31 -30.63 -11.01
CA SER A 447 -8.18 -30.72 -9.84
C SER A 447 -9.63 -30.53 -10.27
N HIS A 448 -10.45 -31.57 -10.16
CA HIS A 448 -11.92 -31.50 -10.31
C HIS A 448 -12.61 -31.78 -8.97
N GLU A 449 -13.91 -31.46 -8.87
CA GLU A 449 -14.72 -31.72 -7.67
C GLU A 449 -14.78 -33.22 -7.28
N ASP A 450 -14.51 -34.13 -8.22
CA ASP A 450 -14.58 -35.59 -8.04
C ASP A 450 -13.21 -36.29 -7.84
N GLY A 451 -12.10 -35.54 -7.71
CA GLY A 451 -10.76 -36.09 -7.41
C GLY A 451 -9.60 -35.47 -8.21
N GLU A 452 -8.37 -35.87 -7.87
CA GLU A 452 -7.13 -35.48 -8.56
C GLU A 452 -6.68 -36.58 -9.55
N GLY A 453 -6.31 -36.20 -10.78
CA GLY A 453 -5.81 -37.17 -11.77
C GLY A 453 -5.24 -36.57 -13.05
N LEU A 454 -4.69 -37.46 -13.90
CA LEU A 454 -4.28 -37.14 -15.27
C LEU A 454 -5.49 -37.23 -16.21
N HIS A 455 -5.70 -36.19 -17.02
CA HIS A 455 -6.74 -36.13 -18.03
C HIS A 455 -6.16 -36.24 -19.44
N GLY A 456 -6.90 -36.87 -20.35
CA GLY A 456 -6.54 -36.97 -21.76
C GLY A 456 -6.25 -38.39 -22.24
N ASP A 457 -6.37 -38.59 -23.55
CA ASP A 457 -6.11 -39.87 -24.20
C ASP A 457 -4.63 -39.97 -24.61
N TYR A 458 -3.84 -40.61 -23.76
CA TYR A 458 -2.41 -40.79 -23.98
C TYR A 458 -2.10 -41.69 -25.19
N SER A 459 -3.05 -42.53 -25.63
CA SER A 459 -2.91 -43.30 -26.86
C SER A 459 -2.95 -42.44 -28.11
N LEU A 460 -3.62 -41.27 -28.04
CA LEU A 460 -3.57 -40.24 -29.07
C LEU A 460 -2.34 -39.36 -28.89
N TYR A 461 -2.01 -38.94 -27.67
CA TYR A 461 -0.86 -38.06 -27.41
C TYR A 461 0.45 -38.69 -27.87
N ALA A 462 0.63 -39.99 -27.63
CA ALA A 462 1.80 -40.74 -28.05
C ALA A 462 2.03 -40.70 -29.58
N LYS A 463 0.94 -40.63 -30.36
CA LYS A 463 0.97 -40.62 -31.84
C LYS A 463 1.14 -39.24 -32.44
N LEU A 464 1.03 -38.17 -31.64
CA LEU A 464 1.20 -36.82 -32.13
C LEU A 464 2.67 -36.58 -32.54
N PRO A 465 2.90 -35.98 -33.74
CA PRO A 465 4.22 -35.61 -34.19
C PRO A 465 4.77 -34.42 -33.40
N GLY A 466 6.07 -34.18 -33.52
CA GLY A 466 6.72 -33.02 -32.93
C GLY A 466 6.90 -33.12 -31.41
N THR A 467 6.83 -31.99 -30.73
CA THR A 467 7.21 -31.86 -29.31
C THR A 467 6.00 -31.88 -28.40
N LEU A 468 5.97 -32.80 -27.43
CA LEU A 468 4.93 -32.87 -26.40
C LEU A 468 5.41 -32.18 -25.12
N ILE A 469 4.65 -31.20 -24.63
CA ILE A 469 5.00 -30.40 -23.46
C ILE A 469 3.92 -30.60 -22.40
N PHE A 470 4.31 -30.98 -21.20
CA PHE A 470 3.40 -31.14 -20.06
C PHE A 470 3.74 -30.09 -18.99
N LEU A 471 2.85 -29.13 -18.82
CA LEU A 471 2.88 -28.18 -17.70
C LEU A 471 2.29 -28.82 -16.46
N MET A 472 2.77 -28.43 -15.27
CA MET A 472 2.25 -28.96 -13.98
C MET A 472 2.33 -30.50 -13.87
N GLY A 473 3.21 -31.15 -14.64
CA GLY A 473 3.26 -32.61 -14.75
C GLY A 473 4.29 -33.28 -13.86
N LEU A 474 5.23 -32.54 -13.24
CA LEU A 474 6.38 -33.14 -12.56
C LEU A 474 5.97 -34.10 -11.41
N SER A 475 4.90 -33.79 -10.67
CA SER A 475 4.37 -34.68 -9.63
C SER A 475 3.84 -36.01 -10.19
N ASN A 476 3.46 -36.04 -11.47
CA ASN A 476 2.88 -37.19 -12.16
C ASN A 476 3.83 -37.74 -13.25
N LEU A 477 5.13 -37.43 -13.19
CA LEU A 477 6.09 -37.76 -14.24
C LEU A 477 6.10 -39.25 -14.58
N GLU A 478 6.15 -40.13 -13.57
CA GLU A 478 6.18 -41.58 -13.76
C GLU A 478 4.96 -42.08 -14.54
N GLU A 479 3.77 -41.61 -14.18
CA GLU A 479 2.52 -42.02 -14.82
C GLU A 479 2.39 -41.42 -16.24
N ILE A 480 2.81 -40.17 -16.45
CA ILE A 480 2.85 -39.54 -17.78
C ILE A 480 3.73 -40.36 -18.73
N VAL A 481 4.95 -40.71 -18.28
CA VAL A 481 5.91 -41.51 -19.06
C VAL A 481 5.33 -42.88 -19.39
N LYS A 482 4.79 -43.58 -18.38
CA LYS A 482 4.17 -44.89 -18.56
C LYS A 482 3.05 -44.85 -19.59
N ARG A 483 2.10 -43.91 -19.46
CA ARG A 483 0.96 -43.82 -20.38
C ARG A 483 1.35 -43.45 -21.80
N LEU A 484 2.38 -42.62 -22.00
CA LEU A 484 2.90 -42.32 -23.33
C LEU A 484 3.51 -43.56 -23.98
N MET A 485 4.27 -44.38 -23.24
CA MET A 485 4.84 -45.62 -23.75
C MET A 485 3.76 -46.66 -24.03
N ASP A 486 2.79 -46.85 -23.13
CA ASP A 486 1.63 -47.73 -23.34
C ASP A 486 0.81 -47.29 -24.56
N GLY A 487 0.75 -45.98 -24.84
CA GLY A 487 0.13 -45.39 -26.03
C GLY A 487 0.92 -45.56 -27.32
N GLY A 488 2.15 -46.09 -27.26
CA GLY A 488 3.01 -46.39 -28.42
C GLY A 488 4.13 -45.37 -28.69
N LYS A 489 4.45 -44.46 -27.76
CA LYS A 489 5.62 -43.57 -27.89
C LYS A 489 6.88 -44.39 -27.63
N ASP A 490 7.90 -44.23 -28.46
CA ASP A 490 9.19 -44.91 -28.28
C ASP A 490 9.85 -44.48 -26.96
N GLY A 491 10.24 -45.45 -26.13
CA GLY A 491 10.94 -45.21 -24.86
C GLY A 491 12.31 -44.55 -25.02
N GLU A 492 12.93 -44.66 -26.20
CA GLU A 492 14.20 -43.97 -26.52
C GLU A 492 14.02 -42.51 -26.93
N THR A 493 12.78 -42.04 -27.13
CA THR A 493 12.50 -40.64 -27.52
C THR A 493 13.18 -39.68 -26.54
N PRO A 494 13.98 -38.70 -27.00
CA PRO A 494 14.61 -37.73 -26.12
C PRO A 494 13.56 -36.96 -25.29
N ALA A 495 13.85 -36.77 -24.01
CA ALA A 495 12.95 -36.08 -23.10
C ALA A 495 13.73 -35.24 -22.07
N ALA A 496 13.08 -34.21 -21.53
CA ALA A 496 13.67 -33.29 -20.60
C ALA A 496 12.69 -32.83 -19.52
N VAL A 497 13.21 -32.53 -18.33
CA VAL A 497 12.51 -31.79 -17.28
C VAL A 497 13.26 -30.50 -16.98
N VAL A 498 12.53 -29.38 -16.98
CA VAL A 498 13.05 -28.06 -16.60
C VAL A 498 12.31 -27.57 -15.36
N THR A 499 13.03 -27.29 -14.28
CA THR A 499 12.51 -26.63 -13.06
C THR A 499 13.09 -25.24 -12.94
N ASP A 500 12.32 -24.32 -12.35
CA ASP A 500 12.72 -22.92 -12.18
C ASP A 500 13.21 -22.26 -13.49
N GLY A 501 12.55 -22.58 -14.61
CA GLY A 501 12.92 -22.08 -15.93
C GLY A 501 13.10 -20.56 -15.93
N THR A 502 14.13 -20.08 -16.64
CA THR A 502 14.52 -18.65 -16.75
C THR A 502 15.12 -18.01 -15.48
N LEU A 503 15.05 -18.68 -14.33
CA LEU A 503 15.65 -18.20 -13.08
C LEU A 503 17.09 -18.71 -12.95
N SER A 504 17.89 -18.02 -12.13
CA SER A 504 19.30 -18.37 -11.90
C SER A 504 19.52 -19.76 -11.29
N ARG A 505 18.51 -20.32 -10.62
CA ARG A 505 18.51 -21.68 -10.06
C ARG A 505 17.93 -22.75 -10.99
N MET A 506 17.68 -22.41 -12.25
CA MET A 506 17.14 -23.32 -13.25
C MET A 506 17.93 -24.62 -13.28
N ARG A 507 17.22 -25.75 -13.27
CA ARG A 507 17.83 -27.07 -13.45
C ARG A 507 17.17 -27.79 -14.62
N VAL A 508 18.00 -28.51 -15.38
CA VAL A 508 17.58 -29.25 -16.56
C VAL A 508 18.07 -30.68 -16.43
N VAL A 509 17.15 -31.64 -16.46
CA VAL A 509 17.48 -33.08 -16.58
C VAL A 509 17.05 -33.54 -17.95
N ARG A 510 17.92 -34.29 -18.63
CA ARG A 510 17.65 -34.89 -19.94
C ARG A 510 17.94 -36.37 -19.88
N ALA A 511 17.08 -37.16 -20.51
CA ALA A 511 17.21 -38.60 -20.63
C ALA A 511 16.35 -39.11 -21.80
N SER A 512 16.42 -40.40 -22.09
CA SER A 512 15.37 -41.08 -22.86
C SER A 512 14.04 -41.00 -22.10
N LEU A 513 12.92 -41.11 -22.80
CA LEU A 513 11.59 -41.09 -22.19
C LEU A 513 11.46 -42.14 -21.06
N LYS A 514 11.96 -43.36 -21.28
CA LYS A 514 11.91 -44.45 -20.30
C LYS A 514 12.76 -44.20 -19.05
N ASP A 515 13.90 -43.53 -19.18
CA ASP A 515 14.86 -43.32 -18.08
C ASP A 515 14.65 -41.98 -17.35
N LEU A 516 13.82 -41.09 -17.91
CA LEU A 516 13.58 -39.74 -17.37
C LEU A 516 13.12 -39.72 -15.90
N PRO A 517 12.18 -40.58 -15.44
CA PRO A 517 11.76 -40.55 -14.05
C PRO A 517 12.90 -40.84 -13.07
N GLU A 518 13.75 -41.82 -13.38
CA GLU A 518 14.90 -42.17 -12.54
C GLU A 518 15.97 -41.08 -12.56
N ALA A 519 16.24 -40.47 -13.72
CA ALA A 519 17.19 -39.36 -13.84
C ALA A 519 16.75 -38.14 -13.01
N VAL A 520 15.45 -37.82 -13.02
CA VAL A 520 14.85 -36.74 -12.23
C VAL A 520 14.95 -37.03 -10.73
N ARG A 521 14.65 -38.27 -10.31
CA ARG A 521 14.75 -38.71 -8.92
C ARG A 521 16.19 -38.62 -8.39
N LYS A 522 17.17 -39.12 -9.14
CA LYS A 522 18.61 -39.03 -8.81
C LYS A 522 19.08 -37.58 -8.67
N SER A 523 18.54 -36.70 -9.49
CA SER A 523 18.90 -35.28 -9.50
C SER A 523 18.12 -34.46 -8.45
N GLY A 524 17.17 -35.07 -7.72
CA GLY A 524 16.40 -34.44 -6.64
C GLY A 524 15.61 -33.21 -7.09
N LEU A 525 15.05 -33.21 -8.32
CA LEU A 525 14.18 -32.12 -8.77
C LEU A 525 12.80 -32.25 -8.12
N THR A 526 12.22 -31.13 -7.72
CA THR A 526 10.89 -31.06 -7.10
C THR A 526 9.98 -30.14 -7.90
N PRO A 527 8.64 -30.34 -7.82
CA PRO A 527 7.68 -29.42 -8.44
C PRO A 527 7.83 -27.97 -7.94
N PRO A 528 7.53 -26.96 -8.78
CA PRO A 528 6.98 -27.04 -10.14
C PRO A 528 8.06 -27.27 -11.22
N GLY A 529 7.70 -28.02 -12.27
CA GLY A 529 8.56 -28.25 -13.44
C GLY A 529 7.77 -28.58 -14.71
N ILE A 530 8.44 -28.40 -15.86
CA ILE A 530 7.90 -28.67 -17.20
C ILE A 530 8.57 -29.90 -17.76
N ILE A 531 7.77 -30.79 -18.35
CA ILE A 531 8.26 -31.98 -19.04
C ILE A 531 8.15 -31.73 -20.55
N ALA A 532 9.20 -32.01 -21.31
CA ALA A 532 9.20 -31.97 -22.76
C ALA A 532 9.65 -33.32 -23.32
N VAL A 533 8.93 -33.84 -24.33
CA VAL A 533 9.22 -35.12 -24.98
C VAL A 533 9.23 -34.92 -26.49
N GLY A 534 10.33 -35.30 -27.13
CA GLY A 534 10.53 -35.21 -28.58
C GLY A 534 12.00 -35.00 -28.94
N GLU A 535 12.33 -35.25 -30.21
CA GLU A 535 13.71 -35.18 -30.73
C GLU A 535 14.46 -33.88 -30.41
N VAL A 536 13.75 -32.75 -30.32
CA VAL A 536 14.34 -31.45 -29.97
C VAL A 536 14.95 -31.42 -28.56
N CYS A 537 14.54 -32.31 -27.66
CA CYS A 537 15.11 -32.47 -26.33
C CYS A 537 16.53 -33.05 -26.35
N ALA A 538 17.06 -33.48 -27.50
CA ALA A 538 18.47 -33.80 -27.66
C ALA A 538 19.35 -32.56 -27.90
N PHE A 539 18.77 -31.41 -28.24
CA PHE A 539 19.53 -30.19 -28.51
C PHE A 539 19.99 -29.47 -27.26
N HIS A 540 21.19 -28.89 -27.35
CA HIS A 540 21.83 -28.05 -26.35
C HIS A 540 22.14 -26.68 -26.94
N PHE A 541 21.11 -25.97 -27.41
CA PHE A 541 21.24 -24.62 -27.97
C PHE A 541 21.24 -23.59 -26.87
N THR A 542 22.17 -23.68 -25.91
CA THR A 542 22.27 -22.80 -24.74
C THR A 542 22.11 -21.34 -25.18
N SER A 543 20.93 -20.75 -24.93
CA SER A 543 20.51 -19.46 -25.51
C SER A 543 20.68 -18.30 -24.52
N MET A 544 20.61 -18.60 -23.22
CA MET A 544 21.02 -17.69 -22.16
C MET A 544 22.43 -18.08 -21.75
N VAL A 545 23.40 -17.19 -22.03
CA VAL A 545 24.73 -17.28 -21.42
C VAL A 545 24.49 -17.20 -19.92
N PRO A 546 24.78 -18.26 -19.14
CA PRO A 546 24.77 -18.13 -17.69
C PRO A 546 25.75 -17.02 -17.38
N GLY A 547 25.27 -15.87 -16.93
CA GLY A 547 26.17 -14.84 -16.44
C GLY A 547 27.07 -15.45 -15.37
N ALA A 548 28.26 -14.88 -15.18
CA ALA A 548 29.27 -15.49 -14.33
C ALA A 548 28.85 -15.60 -12.85
N LEU A 549 27.67 -15.09 -12.45
CA LEU A 549 27.04 -15.25 -11.13
C LEU A 549 25.76 -16.12 -11.15
N THR A 550 25.48 -16.86 -12.24
CA THR A 550 24.35 -17.82 -12.29
C THR A 550 24.45 -18.88 -11.19
N GLY A 551 23.34 -19.12 -10.50
CA GLY A 551 23.23 -20.01 -9.34
C GLY A 551 23.62 -19.38 -8.01
N ILE A 552 24.20 -18.17 -8.02
CA ILE A 552 24.66 -17.47 -6.82
C ILE A 552 23.54 -16.57 -6.30
N THR A 553 23.29 -16.63 -5.00
CA THR A 553 22.38 -15.75 -4.27
C THR A 553 23.17 -14.74 -3.46
N VAL A 554 22.92 -13.45 -3.70
CA VAL A 554 23.61 -12.34 -3.03
C VAL A 554 22.63 -11.53 -2.20
N GLY A 555 22.85 -11.46 -0.89
CA GLY A 555 22.20 -10.54 0.01
C GLY A 555 22.82 -9.14 -0.12
N VAL A 556 22.04 -8.13 -0.53
CA VAL A 556 22.55 -6.77 -0.73
C VAL A 556 22.01 -5.85 0.37
N THR A 557 22.90 -5.19 1.10
CA THR A 557 22.52 -4.18 2.10
C THR A 557 22.55 -2.78 1.50
N GLY A 558 22.07 -1.79 2.26
CA GLY A 558 22.25 -0.38 1.96
C GLY A 558 20.97 0.34 1.54
N THR A 559 21.11 1.61 1.19
CA THR A 559 19.98 2.44 0.74
C THR A 559 19.44 1.95 -0.59
N GLU A 560 18.15 2.20 -0.87
CA GLU A 560 17.47 1.84 -2.12
C GLU A 560 18.33 2.16 -3.36
N ALA A 561 18.86 3.38 -3.43
CA ALA A 561 19.62 3.86 -4.58
C ALA A 561 20.98 3.16 -4.78
N VAL A 562 21.68 2.79 -3.71
CA VAL A 562 23.01 2.14 -3.80
C VAL A 562 22.83 0.64 -3.97
N GLY A 563 22.06 0.02 -3.07
CA GLY A 563 21.76 -1.40 -3.14
C GLY A 563 21.05 -1.77 -4.44
N GLY A 564 20.16 -0.90 -4.95
CA GLY A 564 19.50 -1.10 -6.25
C GLY A 564 20.49 -1.22 -7.41
N ARG A 565 21.45 -0.30 -7.51
CA ARG A 565 22.49 -0.37 -8.55
C ARG A 565 23.32 -1.65 -8.49
N ILE A 566 23.63 -2.12 -7.28
CA ILE A 566 24.39 -3.37 -7.08
C ILE A 566 23.54 -4.56 -7.46
N MET A 567 22.28 -4.59 -7.01
CA MET A 567 21.36 -5.64 -7.39
C MET A 567 21.20 -5.72 -8.90
N ASP A 568 20.98 -4.59 -9.58
CA ASP A 568 20.88 -4.52 -11.04
C ASP A 568 22.16 -5.04 -11.71
N ARG A 569 23.32 -4.58 -11.25
CA ARG A 569 24.61 -4.96 -11.86
C ARG A 569 24.93 -6.45 -11.67
N LEU A 570 24.63 -7.02 -10.50
CA LEU A 570 24.79 -8.45 -10.21
C LEU A 570 23.77 -9.31 -10.95
N ALA A 571 22.53 -8.82 -11.11
CA ALA A 571 21.48 -9.51 -11.85
C ALA A 571 21.82 -9.65 -13.35
N VAL A 572 22.49 -8.65 -13.94
CA VAL A 572 23.05 -8.75 -15.31
C VAL A 572 24.00 -9.94 -15.45
N GLU A 573 24.75 -10.27 -14.41
CA GLU A 573 25.66 -11.42 -14.37
C GLU A 573 24.95 -12.71 -13.88
N GLY A 574 23.61 -12.71 -13.77
CA GLY A 574 22.82 -13.90 -13.44
C GLY A 574 22.70 -14.21 -11.94
N ALA A 575 23.14 -13.33 -11.05
CA ALA A 575 22.95 -13.51 -9.60
C ALA A 575 21.47 -13.35 -9.22
N LYS A 576 20.99 -14.17 -8.27
CA LYS A 576 19.74 -13.87 -7.55
C LYS A 576 20.07 -12.87 -6.45
N THR A 577 19.43 -11.71 -6.44
CA THR A 577 19.69 -10.70 -5.41
C THR A 577 18.55 -10.64 -4.41
N ILE A 578 18.88 -10.57 -3.12
CA ILE A 578 17.92 -10.47 -2.02
C ILE A 578 18.28 -9.21 -1.21
N ARG A 579 17.31 -8.39 -0.83
CA ARG A 579 17.56 -7.28 0.10
C ARG A 579 17.93 -7.87 1.46
N ALA A 580 19.12 -7.55 1.98
CA ALA A 580 19.66 -8.08 3.24
C ALA A 580 19.55 -7.10 4.42
N GLY A 581 19.23 -5.83 4.14
CA GLY A 581 19.02 -4.79 5.14
C GLY A 581 18.82 -3.46 4.44
N GLU A 582 17.63 -2.88 4.57
CA GLU A 582 17.31 -1.61 3.94
C GLU A 582 17.65 -0.47 4.89
N SER A 583 18.44 0.47 4.39
CA SER A 583 18.71 1.72 5.09
C SER A 583 17.72 2.76 4.60
N VAL A 584 16.71 3.06 5.40
CA VAL A 584 15.71 4.09 5.14
C VAL A 584 16.26 5.44 5.57
N VAL A 585 16.16 6.41 4.68
CA VAL A 585 16.52 7.80 4.96
C VAL A 585 15.31 8.47 5.63
N VAL A 586 15.42 8.72 6.92
CA VAL A 586 14.38 9.40 7.71
C VAL A 586 14.75 10.86 7.83
N ARG A 587 13.89 11.76 7.37
CA ARG A 587 14.13 13.21 7.50
C ARG A 587 14.09 13.61 8.98
N GLU A 588 15.06 14.41 9.40
CA GLU A 588 15.07 15.01 10.73
C GLU A 588 14.27 16.33 10.71
N PRO A 589 13.90 16.90 11.87
CA PRO A 589 13.33 18.25 11.92
C PRO A 589 14.27 19.27 11.25
N MET A 590 13.76 19.97 10.23
CA MET A 590 14.54 20.85 9.35
C MET A 590 14.36 22.34 9.68
N ASP A 591 13.91 22.71 10.88
CA ASP A 591 13.67 24.11 11.25
C ASP A 591 14.94 24.97 11.13
N ARG A 592 16.10 24.41 11.50
CA ARG A 592 17.41 25.07 11.33
C ARG A 592 17.79 25.25 9.85
N LEU A 593 17.42 24.30 8.99
CA LEU A 593 17.65 24.42 7.55
C LEU A 593 16.71 25.46 6.92
N ASP A 594 15.44 25.48 7.35
CA ASP A 594 14.46 26.49 6.93
C ASP A 594 14.92 27.91 7.31
N GLN A 595 15.52 28.07 8.50
CA GLN A 595 16.16 29.32 8.91
C GLN A 595 17.37 29.66 8.02
N ALA A 596 18.24 28.68 7.74
CA ALA A 596 19.38 28.88 6.85
C ALA A 596 18.96 29.33 5.43
N PHE A 597 17.81 28.86 4.92
CA PHE A 597 17.24 29.32 3.65
C PHE A 597 16.75 30.77 3.68
N THR A 598 16.31 31.25 4.83
CA THR A 598 15.91 32.65 5.02
C THR A 598 17.14 33.55 5.04
N ASP A 599 18.23 33.08 5.65
CA ASP A 599 19.46 33.84 5.88
C ASP A 599 20.61 33.40 4.97
N LEU A 600 20.33 33.01 3.71
CA LEU A 600 21.35 32.47 2.79
C LEU A 600 22.54 33.38 2.57
N ALA A 601 22.34 34.70 2.65
CA ALA A 601 23.38 35.72 2.47
C ALA A 601 24.50 35.66 3.53
N GLN A 602 24.27 35.00 4.66
CA GLN A 602 25.32 34.81 5.68
C GLN A 602 26.30 33.70 5.33
N TYR A 603 25.97 32.85 4.35
CA TYR A 603 26.79 31.71 3.94
C TYR A 603 27.58 32.03 2.67
N SER A 604 28.74 31.40 2.54
CA SER A 604 29.57 31.43 1.33
C SER A 604 29.73 30.05 0.69
N TRP A 605 29.57 28.99 1.48
CA TRP A 605 29.71 27.62 1.03
C TRP A 605 28.58 26.73 1.51
N VAL A 606 28.21 25.76 0.67
CA VAL A 606 27.40 24.60 1.07
C VAL A 606 28.22 23.33 0.87
N ILE A 607 28.38 22.54 1.94
CA ILE A 607 29.26 21.37 1.96
C ILE A 607 28.42 20.10 2.10
N PHE A 608 28.45 19.24 1.07
CA PHE A 608 27.71 18.00 1.04
C PHE A 608 28.59 16.78 1.25
N THR A 609 28.31 16.06 2.33
CA THR A 609 28.98 14.79 2.68
C THR A 609 28.27 13.55 2.13
N SER A 610 27.17 13.72 1.39
CA SER A 610 26.39 12.61 0.82
C SER A 610 25.42 13.07 -0.27
N ARG A 611 25.07 12.18 -1.20
CA ARG A 611 23.99 12.39 -2.19
C ARG A 611 22.63 12.63 -1.54
N ASN A 612 22.33 11.96 -0.42
CA ASN A 612 21.07 12.14 0.31
C ASN A 612 20.93 13.55 0.86
N ALA A 613 22.03 14.15 1.34
CA ALA A 613 22.01 15.53 1.80
C ALA A 613 21.67 16.49 0.65
N VAL A 614 22.25 16.28 -0.54
CA VAL A 614 21.93 17.06 -1.74
C VAL A 614 20.43 16.94 -2.06
N LYS A 615 19.92 15.70 -2.21
CA LYS A 615 18.51 15.44 -2.53
C LYS A 615 17.56 16.17 -1.57
N ILE A 616 17.74 15.95 -0.26
CA ILE A 616 16.85 16.49 0.78
C ILE A 616 16.93 18.01 0.84
N PHE A 617 18.12 18.60 0.67
CA PHE A 617 18.30 20.04 0.63
C PHE A 617 17.46 20.69 -0.48
N PHE A 618 17.56 20.18 -1.70
CA PHE A 618 16.83 20.74 -2.85
C PHE A 618 15.33 20.44 -2.83
N GLU A 619 14.93 19.25 -2.36
CA GLU A 619 13.51 18.94 -2.09
C GLU A 619 12.92 19.92 -1.07
N ARG A 620 13.65 20.22 0.02
CA ARG A 620 13.20 21.15 1.05
C ARG A 620 13.11 22.59 0.54
N MET A 621 14.04 23.02 -0.32
CA MET A 621 13.93 24.32 -1.01
C MET A 621 12.65 24.39 -1.85
N HIS A 622 12.34 23.34 -2.60
CA HIS A 622 11.11 23.27 -3.40
C HIS A 622 9.84 23.35 -2.53
N GLU A 623 9.79 22.56 -1.45
CA GLU A 623 8.69 22.57 -0.47
C GLU A 623 8.47 23.94 0.17
N LYS A 624 9.55 24.70 0.39
CA LYS A 624 9.52 26.05 0.98
C LYS A 624 9.43 27.17 -0.06
N HIS A 625 9.27 26.82 -1.33
CA HIS A 625 9.24 27.78 -2.44
C HIS A 625 10.45 28.74 -2.46
N VAL A 626 11.64 28.22 -2.12
CA VAL A 626 12.90 28.95 -2.18
C VAL A 626 13.49 28.80 -3.58
N ASP A 627 13.64 29.91 -4.29
CA ASP A 627 14.16 29.93 -5.65
C ASP A 627 15.66 29.60 -5.71
N LEU A 628 16.05 28.70 -6.62
CA LEU A 628 17.44 28.26 -6.81
C LEU A 628 18.39 29.42 -7.13
N ARG A 629 17.90 30.49 -7.76
CA ARG A 629 18.72 31.69 -8.08
C ARG A 629 19.27 32.36 -6.82
N LYS A 630 18.67 32.14 -5.65
CA LYS A 630 19.19 32.65 -4.37
C LYS A 630 20.51 32.00 -3.95
N LEU A 631 20.89 30.88 -4.57
CA LEU A 631 22.17 30.20 -4.30
C LEU A 631 23.32 30.77 -5.14
N GLY A 632 23.08 31.76 -6.00
CA GLY A 632 24.07 32.21 -7.00
C GLY A 632 25.36 32.80 -6.44
N SER A 633 25.39 33.18 -5.16
CA SER A 633 26.60 33.66 -4.47
C SER A 633 27.33 32.58 -3.67
N LEU A 634 26.80 31.35 -3.63
CA LEU A 634 27.34 30.25 -2.84
C LEU A 634 28.24 29.36 -3.69
N LYS A 635 29.35 28.92 -3.09
CA LYS A 635 30.21 27.85 -3.58
C LYS A 635 29.80 26.50 -3.01
N PHE A 636 30.17 25.42 -3.67
CA PHE A 636 29.74 24.06 -3.32
C PHE A 636 30.93 23.12 -3.19
N ALA A 637 30.95 22.35 -2.11
CA ALA A 637 31.91 21.27 -1.92
C ALA A 637 31.19 19.92 -1.78
N ALA A 638 31.75 18.88 -2.40
CA ALA A 638 31.21 17.53 -2.33
C ALA A 638 32.29 16.53 -1.90
N VAL A 639 31.95 15.58 -1.01
CA VAL A 639 32.90 14.59 -0.46
C VAL A 639 33.52 13.66 -1.52
N GLY A 640 32.86 13.48 -2.65
CA GLY A 640 33.34 12.57 -3.69
C GLY A 640 32.53 12.65 -4.97
N ARG A 641 33.02 11.94 -6.00
CA ARG A 641 32.53 12.00 -7.38
C ARG A 641 31.02 11.78 -7.50
N GLY A 642 30.47 10.74 -6.86
CA GLY A 642 29.04 10.45 -6.95
C GLY A 642 28.13 11.53 -6.32
N THR A 643 28.60 12.23 -5.29
CA THR A 643 27.89 13.38 -4.71
C THR A 643 27.97 14.59 -5.64
N GLY A 644 29.13 14.82 -6.25
CA GLY A 644 29.34 15.90 -7.22
C GLY A 644 28.53 15.73 -8.50
N GLU A 645 28.50 14.52 -9.08
CA GLU A 645 27.69 14.21 -10.27
C GLU A 645 26.20 14.40 -10.01
N TYR A 646 25.72 14.04 -8.81
CA TYR A 646 24.31 14.26 -8.45
C TYR A 646 23.99 15.76 -8.31
N LEU A 647 24.90 16.55 -7.75
CA LEU A 647 24.76 18.01 -7.69
C LEU A 647 24.75 18.63 -9.09
N ALA A 648 25.62 18.15 -10.00
CA ALA A 648 25.68 18.60 -11.38
C ALA A 648 24.38 18.31 -12.15
N ASN A 649 23.72 17.17 -11.89
CA ASN A 649 22.42 16.83 -12.48
C ASN A 649 21.28 17.76 -12.04
N ILE A 650 21.44 18.47 -10.91
CA ILE A 650 20.50 19.49 -10.42
C ILE A 650 20.84 20.87 -11.03
N GLY A 651 21.94 20.97 -11.78
CA GLY A 651 22.40 22.19 -12.44
C GLY A 651 23.47 22.96 -11.68
N ILE A 652 24.11 22.36 -10.65
CA ILE A 652 25.16 23.00 -9.85
C ILE A 652 26.46 22.18 -9.95
N THR A 653 27.50 22.78 -10.50
CA THR A 653 28.84 22.17 -10.53
C THR A 653 29.56 22.45 -9.21
N PRO A 654 30.04 21.44 -8.48
CA PRO A 654 30.84 21.67 -7.27
C PRO A 654 32.14 22.40 -7.57
N ASP A 655 32.47 23.43 -6.77
CA ASP A 655 33.74 24.13 -6.81
C ASP A 655 34.90 23.28 -6.26
N PHE A 656 34.59 22.38 -5.32
CA PHE A 656 35.60 21.51 -4.70
C PHE A 656 35.14 20.05 -4.53
N ILE A 657 35.99 19.13 -4.99
CA ILE A 657 35.90 17.68 -4.73
C ILE A 657 37.32 17.19 -4.41
N PRO A 658 37.55 16.49 -3.28
CA PRO A 658 38.89 15.98 -2.93
C PRO A 658 39.33 14.84 -3.86
N LYS A 659 40.66 14.64 -3.97
CA LYS A 659 41.25 13.52 -4.75
C LYS A 659 40.92 12.16 -4.14
N GLU A 660 40.93 12.07 -2.81
CA GLU A 660 40.45 10.90 -2.07
C GLU A 660 39.03 11.17 -1.56
N TYR A 661 38.10 10.22 -1.75
CA TYR A 661 36.68 10.42 -1.45
C TYR A 661 36.34 10.13 0.01
N THR A 662 37.07 10.76 0.94
CA THR A 662 36.86 10.61 2.39
C THR A 662 36.49 11.95 3.02
N THR A 663 35.75 11.93 4.13
CA THR A 663 35.45 13.14 4.91
C THR A 663 36.70 13.85 5.41
N LYS A 664 37.76 13.10 5.70
CA LYS A 664 39.07 13.66 6.09
C LYS A 664 39.71 14.43 4.93
N ALA A 665 39.79 13.81 3.75
CA ALA A 665 40.35 14.45 2.56
C ALA A 665 39.52 15.65 2.11
N LEU A 666 38.19 15.59 2.23
CA LEU A 666 37.31 16.75 2.03
C LEU A 666 37.69 17.89 2.99
N ALA A 667 37.85 17.60 4.29
CA ALA A 667 38.15 18.60 5.29
C ALA A 667 39.52 19.25 5.08
N ASP A 668 40.57 18.44 4.94
CA ASP A 668 41.94 18.92 4.75
C ASP A 668 42.08 19.69 3.43
N GLY A 669 41.49 19.17 2.35
CA GLY A 669 41.54 19.79 1.03
C GLY A 669 40.71 21.07 0.92
N LEU A 670 39.51 21.10 1.52
CA LEU A 670 38.69 22.31 1.56
C LEU A 670 39.36 23.39 2.40
N ALA A 671 39.93 23.05 3.56
CA ALA A 671 40.66 24.01 4.39
C ALA A 671 41.87 24.62 3.66
N ALA A 672 42.59 23.82 2.85
CA ALA A 672 43.66 24.32 2.00
C ALA A 672 43.13 25.24 0.89
N HIS A 673 42.03 24.85 0.24
CA HIS A 673 41.40 25.63 -0.82
C HIS A 673 40.89 27.00 -0.32
N LEU A 674 40.27 27.03 0.86
CA LEU A 674 39.82 28.26 1.51
C LEU A 674 41.00 29.20 1.82
N LYS A 675 42.12 28.65 2.32
CA LYS A 675 43.36 29.43 2.58
C LYS A 675 43.97 30.00 1.29
N GLU A 676 44.04 29.21 0.22
CA GLU A 676 44.56 29.65 -1.08
C GLU A 676 43.69 30.74 -1.72
N ALA A 677 42.37 30.69 -1.49
CA ALA A 677 41.43 31.71 -1.94
C ALA A 677 41.47 33.01 -1.13
N GLY A 678 42.33 33.11 -0.09
CA GLY A 678 42.41 34.27 0.79
C GLY A 678 41.25 34.38 1.78
N GLU A 679 40.46 33.33 1.97
CA GLU A 679 39.37 33.28 2.95
C GLU A 679 39.99 32.97 4.34
N ILE A 680 40.19 34.00 5.17
CA ILE A 680 40.93 33.92 6.44
C ILE A 680 40.04 33.35 7.57
N SER A 681 40.63 32.51 8.42
CA SER A 681 40.04 31.99 9.66
C SER A 681 39.86 33.10 10.72
N GLY A 682 38.63 33.28 11.23
CA GLY A 682 38.28 34.25 12.27
C GLY A 682 37.80 35.60 11.72
N ILE A 683 36.52 35.92 12.00
CA ILE A 683 35.77 37.13 11.62
C ILE A 683 36.13 37.64 10.21
N SER A 684 35.78 36.89 9.18
CA SER A 684 35.93 37.33 7.80
C SER A 684 34.62 37.91 7.24
N GLU A 685 34.75 38.83 6.29
CA GLU A 685 33.68 39.26 5.37
C GLU A 685 33.19 38.10 4.46
N SER A 686 33.74 36.89 4.59
CA SER A 686 33.59 35.77 3.64
C SER A 686 32.51 34.76 4.01
N GLY A 687 31.59 35.06 4.94
CA GLY A 687 30.41 34.22 5.25
C GLY A 687 30.73 32.89 5.97
N LYS A 688 29.70 32.30 6.60
CA LYS A 688 29.76 30.99 7.26
C LYS A 688 29.72 29.83 6.25
N LEU A 689 30.16 28.66 6.67
CA LEU A 689 29.97 27.41 5.93
C LEU A 689 28.66 26.73 6.35
N LEU A 690 27.83 26.30 5.40
CA LEU A 690 26.62 25.51 5.68
C LEU A 690 26.90 24.03 5.46
N ILE A 691 26.64 23.18 6.46
CA ILE A 691 26.89 21.74 6.38
C ILE A 691 25.60 20.96 6.64
N PRO A 692 24.75 20.73 5.61
CA PRO A 692 23.63 19.82 5.71
C PRO A 692 24.14 18.37 5.65
N ARG A 693 23.90 17.59 6.70
CA ARG A 693 24.42 16.21 6.76
C ARG A 693 23.52 15.22 7.50
N ALA A 694 23.93 13.95 7.49
CA ALA A 694 23.33 12.91 8.32
C ALA A 694 23.58 13.21 9.81
N LYS A 695 22.59 12.90 10.66
CA LYS A 695 22.68 12.99 12.13
C LYS A 695 23.88 12.22 12.68
N GLN A 696 24.08 11.00 12.18
CA GLN A 696 25.19 10.12 12.55
C GLN A 696 26.45 10.32 11.68
N GLY A 697 26.54 11.44 10.95
CA GLY A 697 27.70 11.76 10.12
C GLY A 697 28.99 11.91 10.94
N SER A 698 30.13 11.58 10.31
CA SER A 698 31.46 11.70 10.93
C SER A 698 31.75 13.14 11.37
N LYS A 699 32.29 13.29 12.59
CA LYS A 699 32.73 14.58 13.14
C LYS A 699 34.06 15.08 12.58
N ILE A 700 34.79 14.26 11.83
CA ILE A 700 36.11 14.61 11.29
C ILE A 700 36.09 15.94 10.53
N LEU A 701 35.04 16.18 9.74
CA LEU A 701 34.90 17.43 8.98
C LEU A 701 34.73 18.65 9.91
N THR A 702 33.82 18.55 10.89
CA THR A 702 33.51 19.66 11.80
C THR A 702 34.68 19.94 12.74
N ASP A 703 35.29 18.89 13.30
CA ASP A 703 36.43 19.00 14.22
C ASP A 703 37.61 19.69 13.52
N ARG A 704 37.88 19.30 12.26
CA ARG A 704 38.98 19.87 11.48
C ARG A 704 38.74 21.32 11.06
N LEU A 705 37.50 21.67 10.69
CA LEU A 705 37.15 23.05 10.36
C LEU A 705 37.22 23.96 11.61
N GLU A 706 36.82 23.44 12.77
CA GLU A 706 36.91 24.11 14.07
C GLU A 706 38.37 24.32 14.49
N GLU A 707 39.23 23.29 14.38
CA GLU A 707 40.69 23.40 14.61
C GLU A 707 41.35 24.48 13.74
N GLN A 708 40.81 24.74 12.55
CA GLN A 708 41.30 25.74 11.61
C GLN A 708 40.59 27.10 11.76
N GLY A 709 39.66 27.25 12.71
CA GLY A 709 39.01 28.52 13.04
C GLY A 709 37.92 28.97 12.07
N TYR A 710 37.31 28.08 11.29
CA TYR A 710 36.20 28.41 10.39
C TYR A 710 34.85 28.38 11.12
N LEU A 711 33.98 29.35 10.83
CA LEU A 711 32.61 29.38 11.33
C LEU A 711 31.70 28.56 10.41
N PHE A 712 30.94 27.63 10.98
CA PHE A 712 30.00 26.80 10.23
C PHE A 712 28.72 26.52 10.99
N ASP A 713 27.64 26.30 10.25
CA ASP A 713 26.39 25.73 10.76
C ASP A 713 26.31 24.26 10.36
N ASP A 714 26.47 23.39 11.35
CA ASP A 714 26.27 21.96 11.22
C ASP A 714 24.81 21.59 11.46
N ILE A 715 24.11 21.17 10.39
CA ILE A 715 22.67 20.92 10.41
C ILE A 715 22.38 19.45 10.05
N PRO A 716 21.97 18.63 11.03
CA PRO A 716 21.48 17.29 10.76
C PRO A 716 20.10 17.39 10.09
N ILE A 717 20.00 16.92 8.84
CA ILE A 717 18.76 17.03 8.03
C ILE A 717 18.10 15.67 7.76
N TYR A 718 18.83 14.58 8.03
CA TYR A 718 18.28 13.24 7.99
C TYR A 718 19.06 12.30 8.91
N ASP A 719 18.45 11.17 9.23
CA ASP A 719 19.07 10.03 9.85
C ASP A 719 18.90 8.80 8.95
N VAL A 720 19.80 7.83 9.08
CA VAL A 720 19.72 6.57 8.35
C VAL A 720 19.30 5.50 9.35
N ARG A 721 18.08 4.99 9.20
CA ARG A 721 17.56 3.91 10.04
C ARG A 721 17.59 2.62 9.24
N ALA A 722 18.07 1.56 9.87
CA ALA A 722 18.01 0.24 9.27
C ALA A 722 16.65 -0.39 9.55
N GLU A 723 15.96 -0.79 8.50
CA GLU A 723 14.86 -1.74 8.59
C GLU A 723 15.43 -3.15 8.67
N GLN A 724 14.91 -3.90 9.64
CA GLN A 724 15.37 -5.25 9.89
C GLN A 724 14.75 -6.21 8.88
N THR A 725 15.55 -6.70 7.94
CA THR A 725 15.17 -7.80 7.05
C THR A 725 15.09 -9.10 7.83
N ASP A 726 14.05 -9.92 7.63
CA ASP A 726 14.00 -11.27 8.18
C ASP A 726 15.23 -12.10 7.75
N LEU A 727 16.10 -12.44 8.71
CA LEU A 727 17.34 -13.19 8.49
C LEU A 727 17.08 -14.58 7.89
N SER A 728 15.87 -15.13 8.05
CA SER A 728 15.50 -16.42 7.45
C SER A 728 15.68 -16.43 5.93
N ARG A 729 15.47 -15.28 5.27
CA ARG A 729 15.60 -15.09 3.82
C ARG A 729 17.05 -15.17 3.34
N LEU A 730 18.00 -14.95 4.24
CA LEU A 730 19.44 -14.91 3.94
C LEU A 730 20.16 -16.23 4.27
N LYS A 731 19.48 -17.21 4.86
CA LYS A 731 20.07 -18.51 5.22
C LYS A 731 20.68 -19.28 4.03
N HIS A 732 20.24 -18.97 2.81
CA HIS A 732 20.70 -19.58 1.58
C HIS A 732 21.45 -18.58 0.67
N ALA A 733 21.91 -17.46 1.22
CA ALA A 733 22.76 -16.53 0.49
C ALA A 733 24.20 -17.05 0.46
N ASP A 734 24.82 -17.02 -0.71
CA ASP A 734 26.23 -17.35 -0.89
C ASP A 734 27.12 -16.16 -0.47
N TYR A 735 26.64 -14.94 -0.73
CA TYR A 735 27.33 -13.69 -0.39
C TYR A 735 26.40 -12.70 0.31
N ILE A 736 26.95 -11.85 1.18
CA ILE A 736 26.25 -10.68 1.73
C ILE A 736 27.13 -9.43 1.55
N THR A 737 26.61 -8.42 0.85
CA THR A 737 27.34 -7.17 0.55
C THR A 737 27.07 -6.08 1.59
N PHE A 738 28.10 -5.29 1.92
CA PHE A 738 28.04 -4.16 2.82
C PHE A 738 28.58 -2.88 2.17
N GLU A 739 27.65 -1.94 1.99
CA GLU A 739 27.88 -0.64 1.34
C GLU A 739 28.50 0.41 2.26
N SER A 740 28.32 0.26 3.57
CA SER A 740 28.76 1.24 4.56
C SER A 740 28.83 0.64 5.95
N GLY A 741 29.63 1.25 6.83
CA GLY A 741 29.66 0.89 8.25
C GLY A 741 28.30 1.10 8.95
N SER A 742 27.47 2.05 8.51
CA SER A 742 26.10 2.19 9.02
C SER A 742 25.20 1.03 8.59
N GLY A 743 25.36 0.52 7.36
CA GLY A 743 24.67 -0.66 6.88
C GLY A 743 25.05 -1.92 7.67
N VAL A 744 26.34 -2.06 8.02
CA VAL A 744 26.81 -3.12 8.92
C VAL A 744 26.12 -3.01 10.29
N ARG A 745 26.23 -1.86 10.98
CA ARG A 745 25.61 -1.70 12.30
C ARG A 745 24.11 -1.97 12.27
N GLY A 746 23.43 -1.48 11.23
CA GLY A 746 22.02 -1.72 11.00
C GLY A 746 21.65 -3.20 10.86
N PHE A 747 22.43 -3.94 10.07
CA PHE A 747 22.24 -5.37 9.86
C PHE A 747 22.29 -6.19 11.15
N PHE A 748 23.22 -5.85 12.05
CA PHE A 748 23.45 -6.55 13.31
C PHE A 748 22.58 -6.07 14.48
N ALA A 749 22.04 -4.85 14.43
CA ALA A 749 21.39 -4.20 15.57
C ALA A 749 20.27 -5.05 16.19
N GLY A 750 20.43 -5.42 17.46
CA GLY A 750 19.42 -6.16 18.24
C GLY A 750 19.34 -7.65 17.93
N ARG A 751 20.28 -8.19 17.14
CA ARG A 751 20.32 -9.59 16.67
C ARG A 751 21.73 -10.06 16.35
N GLU A 752 22.71 -9.59 17.12
CA GLU A 752 24.13 -9.68 16.79
C GLU A 752 24.59 -11.13 16.62
N LYS A 753 24.12 -12.03 17.50
CA LYS A 753 24.45 -13.47 17.45
C LYS A 753 23.86 -14.16 16.22
N ASP A 754 22.58 -13.92 15.92
CA ASP A 754 21.88 -14.57 14.81
C ASP A 754 22.39 -14.06 13.46
N ALA A 755 22.70 -12.77 13.37
CA ALA A 755 23.31 -12.15 12.19
C ALA A 755 24.74 -12.67 11.95
N ALA A 756 25.55 -12.79 13.01
CA ALA A 756 26.90 -13.34 12.90
C ALA A 756 26.90 -14.81 12.42
N ALA A 757 25.91 -15.61 12.84
CA ALA A 757 25.80 -17.02 12.45
C ALA A 757 25.65 -17.23 10.94
N LEU A 758 25.09 -16.27 10.20
CA LEU A 758 24.96 -16.37 8.73
C LEU A 758 26.31 -16.49 8.03
N PHE A 759 27.36 -15.85 8.58
CA PHE A 759 28.71 -15.85 8.00
C PHE A 759 29.49 -17.15 8.25
N GLY A 760 28.86 -18.15 8.90
CA GLY A 760 29.34 -19.53 8.85
C GLY A 760 29.12 -20.21 7.49
N THR A 761 28.26 -19.64 6.65
CA THR A 761 27.92 -20.17 5.32
C THR A 761 28.02 -19.12 4.21
N ALA A 762 27.54 -17.90 4.47
CA ALA A 762 27.61 -16.80 3.52
C ALA A 762 28.95 -16.06 3.63
N ARG A 763 29.53 -15.65 2.50
CA ARG A 763 30.77 -14.86 2.47
C ARG A 763 30.49 -13.36 2.56
N PRO A 764 31.14 -12.61 3.47
CA PRO A 764 30.95 -11.17 3.57
C PRO A 764 31.74 -10.44 2.48
N VAL A 765 31.11 -9.47 1.83
CA VAL A 765 31.75 -8.58 0.84
C VAL A 765 31.54 -7.13 1.25
N CYS A 766 32.60 -6.35 1.35
CA CYS A 766 32.54 -4.94 1.72
C CYS A 766 32.99 -4.06 0.55
N ILE A 767 32.30 -2.93 0.36
CA ILE A 767 32.66 -1.93 -0.65
C ILE A 767 34.05 -1.29 -0.42
N GLY A 768 34.63 -1.49 0.78
CA GLY A 768 35.93 -0.93 1.12
C GLY A 768 36.40 -1.26 2.55
N LYS A 769 37.68 -0.96 2.82
CA LYS A 769 38.38 -1.35 4.05
C LYS A 769 37.76 -0.77 5.33
N VAL A 770 37.22 0.44 5.26
CA VAL A 770 36.56 1.08 6.42
C VAL A 770 35.30 0.30 6.81
N THR A 771 34.50 -0.14 5.82
CA THR A 771 33.31 -0.96 6.08
C THR A 771 33.69 -2.33 6.63
N ALA A 772 34.76 -2.94 6.10
CA ALA A 772 35.28 -4.21 6.60
C ALA A 772 35.77 -4.10 8.07
N ALA A 773 36.39 -2.98 8.45
CA ALA A 773 36.80 -2.73 9.83
C ALA A 773 35.60 -2.69 10.79
N VAL A 774 34.49 -2.05 10.39
CA VAL A 774 33.25 -2.04 11.19
C VAL A 774 32.64 -3.44 11.27
N LEU A 775 32.69 -4.23 10.20
CA LEU A 775 32.19 -5.62 10.22
C LEU A 775 33.00 -6.52 11.16
N ALA A 776 34.31 -6.28 11.26
CA ALA A 776 35.18 -6.99 12.19
C ALA A 776 34.84 -6.72 13.68
N GLU A 777 34.28 -5.56 14.02
CA GLU A 777 33.79 -5.25 15.38
C GLU A 777 32.69 -6.24 15.84
N TYR A 778 31.97 -6.86 14.90
CA TYR A 778 30.93 -7.86 15.15
C TYR A 778 31.43 -9.31 15.05
N GLY A 779 32.76 -9.52 15.01
CA GLY A 779 33.37 -10.85 14.99
C GLY A 779 33.48 -11.50 13.61
N VAL A 780 33.22 -10.75 12.52
CA VAL A 780 33.30 -11.24 11.14
C VAL A 780 34.52 -10.63 10.46
N THR A 781 35.62 -11.40 10.38
CA THR A 781 36.95 -10.89 9.96
C THR A 781 37.37 -11.34 8.55
N ASN A 782 36.62 -12.24 7.92
CA ASN A 782 36.91 -12.83 6.60
C ASN A 782 36.28 -12.06 5.43
N ALA A 783 36.11 -10.74 5.56
CA ALA A 783 35.43 -9.93 4.55
C ALA A 783 36.28 -9.72 3.29
N LEU A 784 35.73 -10.10 2.13
CA LEU A 784 36.28 -9.72 0.83
C LEU A 784 36.06 -8.22 0.63
N THR A 785 37.06 -7.49 0.13
CA THR A 785 37.00 -6.02 0.07
C THR A 785 37.27 -5.52 -1.34
N ALA A 786 36.38 -4.69 -1.88
CA ALA A 786 36.58 -4.03 -3.17
C ALA A 786 37.70 -2.99 -3.14
N SER A 787 38.44 -2.87 -4.25
CA SER A 787 39.44 -1.81 -4.48
C SER A 787 38.78 -0.49 -4.83
N ASP A 788 37.73 -0.55 -5.65
CA ASP A 788 36.91 0.59 -6.04
C ASP A 788 35.61 0.62 -5.25
N TYR A 789 35.27 1.78 -4.71
CA TYR A 789 34.07 1.99 -3.87
C TYR A 789 32.79 2.11 -4.73
N THR A 790 32.55 1.14 -5.60
CA THR A 790 31.48 1.13 -6.61
C THR A 790 30.77 -0.22 -6.69
N ALA A 791 29.63 -0.25 -7.40
CA ALA A 791 28.92 -1.50 -7.67
C ALA A 791 29.76 -2.47 -8.52
N ASP A 792 30.50 -1.95 -9.49
CA ASP A 792 31.42 -2.73 -10.31
C ASP A 792 32.58 -3.30 -9.48
N GLY A 793 33.11 -2.53 -8.52
CA GLY A 793 34.14 -3.02 -7.59
C GLY A 793 33.66 -4.19 -6.73
N ILE A 794 32.40 -4.17 -6.25
CA ILE A 794 31.78 -5.32 -5.58
C ILE A 794 31.66 -6.51 -6.54
N LEU A 795 31.16 -6.28 -7.76
CA LEU A 795 31.02 -7.35 -8.74
C LEU A 795 32.36 -8.03 -9.06
N GLU A 796 33.42 -7.26 -9.30
CA GLU A 796 34.76 -7.78 -9.59
C GLU A 796 35.27 -8.71 -8.49
N VAL A 797 35.04 -8.34 -7.23
CA VAL A 797 35.39 -9.19 -6.07
C VAL A 797 34.60 -10.49 -6.06
N LEU A 798 33.28 -10.44 -6.30
CA LEU A 798 32.45 -11.65 -6.36
C LEU A 798 32.88 -12.57 -7.52
N LEU A 799 33.21 -12.00 -8.68
CA LEU A 799 33.65 -12.75 -9.85
C LEU A 799 35.02 -13.40 -9.62
N ALA A 800 35.97 -12.67 -9.05
CA ALA A 800 37.30 -13.19 -8.73
C ALA A 800 37.20 -14.36 -7.74
N ASP A 801 36.40 -14.17 -6.69
CA ASP A 801 36.19 -15.17 -5.64
C ASP A 801 35.50 -16.44 -6.14
N ARG A 802 34.46 -16.29 -6.96
CA ARG A 802 33.78 -17.44 -7.59
C ARG A 802 34.72 -18.22 -8.50
N ASN A 803 35.53 -17.51 -9.30
CA ASN A 803 36.49 -18.17 -10.19
C ASN A 803 37.56 -18.95 -9.42
N GLU A 804 37.88 -18.53 -8.20
CA GLU A 804 38.78 -19.26 -7.30
C GLU A 804 38.11 -20.51 -6.71
N ILE A 805 36.84 -20.45 -6.33
CA ILE A 805 36.06 -21.61 -5.85
C ILE A 805 35.81 -22.64 -6.96
N ALA A 806 35.64 -22.18 -8.21
CA ALA A 806 35.34 -23.04 -9.35
C ALA A 806 36.58 -23.79 -9.90
N ARG A 807 37.79 -23.39 -9.49
CA ARG A 807 39.06 -24.06 -9.79
C ARG A 807 39.39 -25.08 -8.70
#